data_AF-A0A954U4U1-F1
#
_entry.id   AF-A0A954U4U1-F1
#
_cell.length_a   1.000
_cell.length_b   1.000
_cell.length_c   1.000
_cell.angle_alpha   90.00
_cell.angle_beta   90.00
_cell.angle_gamma   90.00
#
_symmetry.space_group_name_H-M   'P 1'
#
loop_
_entity.id
_entity.type
_entity.pdbx_description
1 polymer ?
#
loop_
_entity_poly.entity_id
_entity_poly.type
_entity_poly.pdbx_seq_one_letter_code
_entity_poly.pdbx_strand_id
1 'polypeptide(L)'
;MTISWKELGDDWLVEDPQMALGWQKDSQPGEAEKLQLQLRDYLHMQLAVAGLAVPEQPDAESLWRRTLLSSLREKNRLLSGHRPAIDQRIESFLNSHFGDAPIDGPLTLPHPSLCLDRHGIGRLLSLPADGDHFSNELLSSYRVHNGVVHNPRADRRTTQGTFHVCEGGLPIPADKRAIPKAVFARLFQHACRPPTESLQLPYLSNCQGAQRAFVSLLVRPLVCPAVIGFCRHKTMEVRFFAPGGLVSNLDFVESIFGNAGDPLLPENDAGLDVLHWSGHTGCVILAPHLCHVTKRELGLPHWDDANERQRRESMCYRDEDEKYNDGSAFKATCRTADGVIVTLIADNYFGYCKKEVKTQTSYAANLMGNVEEEHAGGALAFPSWSLGDEFQVNSQRYNGRTFADVERDYSDFVDVRPEGYGVDRFCDKLVYIPEAARATLYDQRIYWEHHGKQQSIALEPSKVYMAPSGYRLKMEKHPSAPSWRLVGSSGDGIVCHKPCTVSGGGKSEISKSLRDYMLSGPIFVNNLDSDFAKLDELFTKDYSTRWREDSAEKPDYTQLTSRPLLDPKRSLGSVIKLLTPSRDFTDEYNTWLKTIPGSLYAMAFIIKRFCKPEWNGDWRSHFSVDVVNGEPGHELKFHNRKLVGMYLRVGLDSERRWQTYKLRQDFAAAYKVQLEDDITASVVVPGRFLQGEFQRAISYKFVANCEYRLFQRPDDAVHRGLDK
;
A
#
# COMPACT_ATOMS: atom_id res chain seq x y z
N MET A 1 -4.27 30.98 10.50
CA MET A 1 -3.74 29.78 11.17
C MET A 1 -3.24 28.88 10.06
N THR A 2 -1.94 28.59 10.01
CA THR A 2 -1.34 27.71 9.00
C THR A 2 -1.72 26.27 9.31
N ILE A 3 -2.73 25.74 8.62
CA ILE A 3 -3.06 24.33 8.67
C ILE A 3 -1.90 23.58 8.01
N SER A 4 -1.14 22.82 8.80
CA SER A 4 0.00 22.03 8.31
C SER A 4 -0.46 20.65 7.84
N TRP A 5 0.36 19.92 7.09
CA TRP A 5 0.10 18.51 6.76
C TRP A 5 -0.14 17.63 8.01
N LYS A 6 0.28 18.06 9.21
CA LYS A 6 -0.03 17.41 10.50
C LYS A 6 -1.48 17.62 10.98
N GLU A 7 -2.31 18.34 10.24
CA GLU A 7 -3.72 18.57 10.57
C GLU A 7 -4.66 17.96 9.49
N LEU A 8 -4.07 17.40 8.43
CA LEU A 8 -4.78 16.78 7.30
C LEU A 8 -4.87 15.26 7.50
N GLY A 9 -5.58 14.83 8.54
CA GLY A 9 -6.25 13.53 8.61
C GLY A 9 -5.41 12.28 8.86
N ASP A 10 -4.09 12.41 8.94
CA ASP A 10 -3.14 11.29 9.08
C ASP A 10 -2.33 11.36 10.39
N ASP A 11 -2.85 12.05 11.41
CA ASP A 11 -2.25 12.25 12.74
C ASP A 11 -1.89 10.95 13.49
N TRP A 12 -2.33 9.80 12.96
CA TRP A 12 -1.95 8.48 13.46
C TRP A 12 -0.63 7.94 12.93
N LEU A 13 -0.14 8.45 11.79
CA LEU A 13 0.99 7.84 11.10
C LEU A 13 2.25 7.99 11.97
N VAL A 14 2.78 9.20 12.11
CA VAL A 14 4.00 9.45 12.91
C VAL A 14 4.14 10.94 13.24
N GLU A 15 4.45 11.29 14.50
CA GLU A 15 4.75 12.68 14.90
C GLU A 15 6.02 13.26 14.25
N ASP A 16 7.07 12.44 14.15
CA ASP A 16 8.33 12.68 13.44
C ASP A 16 8.62 11.55 12.42
N PRO A 17 8.13 11.68 11.17
CA PRO A 17 8.30 10.68 10.12
C PRO A 17 9.76 10.35 9.78
N GLN A 18 10.69 11.29 10.01
CA GLN A 18 12.10 11.05 9.78
C GLN A 18 12.63 10.07 10.84
N MET A 19 12.26 10.29 12.10
CA MET A 19 12.66 9.44 13.21
C MET A 19 12.02 8.06 13.20
N ALA A 20 10.75 7.93 12.79
CA ALA A 20 10.09 6.63 12.80
C ALA A 20 10.21 5.84 11.49
N LEU A 21 10.29 6.50 10.34
CA LEU A 21 10.22 5.83 9.02
C LEU A 21 11.44 6.05 8.14
N GLY A 22 12.30 6.99 8.50
CA GLY A 22 13.39 7.45 7.65
C GLY A 22 12.89 8.16 6.40
N TRP A 23 11.64 8.67 6.40
CA TRP A 23 11.09 9.42 5.28
C TRP A 23 11.52 10.89 5.33
N GLN A 24 12.04 11.39 4.21
CA GLN A 24 12.43 12.79 4.04
C GLN A 24 11.67 13.37 2.85
N LYS A 25 10.95 14.47 3.09
CA LYS A 25 10.07 15.09 2.09
C LYS A 25 10.87 15.85 1.02
N ASP A 26 12.07 16.33 1.34
CA ASP A 26 12.83 17.29 0.52
C ASP A 26 14.37 17.11 0.62
N SER A 27 14.92 15.91 0.40
CA SER A 27 16.38 15.74 0.47
C SER A 27 17.09 16.24 -0.80
N GLN A 28 17.92 17.28 -0.65
CA GLN A 28 18.86 17.69 -1.70
C GLN A 28 20.03 16.69 -1.80
N PRO A 29 20.70 16.58 -2.97
CA PRO A 29 21.92 15.78 -3.09
C PRO A 29 22.98 16.24 -2.09
N GLY A 30 23.37 15.37 -1.14
CA GLY A 30 24.37 15.65 -0.08
C GLY A 30 23.82 15.63 1.36
N GLU A 31 22.51 15.85 1.56
CA GLU A 31 21.92 15.79 2.91
C GLU A 31 21.84 14.37 3.48
N ALA A 32 21.64 13.37 2.61
CA ALA A 32 21.59 11.96 3.00
C ALA A 32 22.91 11.48 3.63
N GLU A 33 24.05 11.90 3.09
CA GLU A 33 25.37 11.54 3.61
C GLU A 33 25.62 12.15 4.98
N LYS A 34 25.27 13.44 5.16
CA LYS A 34 25.35 14.12 6.45
C LYS A 34 24.48 13.44 7.51
N LEU A 35 23.26 13.03 7.16
CA LEU A 35 22.38 12.33 8.09
C LEU A 35 22.94 10.95 8.47
N GLN A 36 23.49 10.23 7.50
CA GLN A 36 24.10 8.92 7.76
C GLN A 36 25.29 9.05 8.72
N LEU A 37 26.10 10.11 8.60
CA LEU A 37 27.16 10.42 9.56
C LEU A 37 26.60 10.73 10.95
N GLN A 38 25.56 11.57 11.05
CA GLN A 38 24.91 11.87 12.34
C GLN A 38 24.33 10.62 13.01
N LEU A 39 23.70 9.73 12.24
CA LEU A 39 23.15 8.48 12.75
C LEU A 39 24.26 7.53 13.21
N ARG A 40 25.39 7.50 12.51
CA ARG A 40 26.57 6.73 12.91
C ARG A 40 27.17 7.26 14.22
N ASP A 41 27.33 8.57 14.35
CA ASP A 41 27.82 9.20 15.58
C ASP A 41 26.89 8.91 16.76
N TYR A 42 25.57 8.95 16.51
CA TYR A 42 24.56 8.57 17.50
C TYR A 42 24.68 7.11 17.95
N LEU A 43 24.81 6.19 16.99
CA LEU A 43 25.03 4.77 17.28
C LEU A 43 26.31 4.58 18.12
N HIS A 44 27.41 5.25 17.79
CA HIS A 44 28.66 5.17 18.55
C HIS A 44 28.47 5.62 20.01
N MET A 45 27.69 6.67 20.25
CA MET A 45 27.33 7.11 21.60
C MET A 45 26.52 6.03 22.35
N GLN A 46 25.52 5.43 21.71
CA GLN A 46 24.74 4.35 22.31
C GLN A 46 25.57 3.12 22.66
N LEU A 47 26.46 2.69 21.75
CA LEU A 47 27.38 1.58 21.98
C LEU A 47 28.28 1.86 23.19
N ALA A 48 28.83 3.07 23.29
CA ALA A 48 29.67 3.47 24.42
C ALA A 48 28.92 3.44 25.76
N VAL A 49 27.68 3.95 25.80
CA VAL A 49 26.81 3.93 27.00
C VAL A 49 26.43 2.50 27.39
N ALA A 50 26.18 1.64 26.40
CA ALA A 50 25.92 0.21 26.61
C ALA A 50 27.18 -0.58 27.04
N GLY A 51 28.37 0.03 26.98
CA GLY A 51 29.63 -0.62 27.30
C GLY A 51 30.13 -1.59 26.23
N LEU A 52 29.65 -1.44 25.00
CA LEU A 52 30.07 -2.18 23.82
C LEU A 52 31.30 -1.50 23.16
N ALA A 53 31.97 -2.23 22.28
CA ALA A 53 33.06 -1.71 21.46
C ALA A 53 32.56 -0.61 20.51
N VAL A 54 33.44 0.34 20.20
CA VAL A 54 33.18 1.42 19.23
C VAL A 54 34.26 1.36 18.14
N PRO A 55 33.90 1.20 16.85
CA PRO A 55 34.86 1.15 15.74
C PRO A 55 35.52 2.53 15.51
N GLU A 56 36.86 2.56 15.46
CA GLU A 56 37.76 3.72 15.22
C GLU A 56 37.54 4.97 16.10
N GLN A 57 38.62 5.54 16.65
CA GLN A 57 38.58 6.91 17.20
C GLN A 57 39.82 7.69 16.76
N PRO A 58 39.63 8.81 16.04
CA PRO A 58 40.58 9.89 16.10
C PRO A 58 39.99 11.15 16.76
N ASP A 59 40.82 11.69 17.66
CA ASP A 59 40.98 13.09 18.06
C ASP A 59 40.43 13.64 19.40
N ALA A 60 41.09 14.72 19.83
CA ALA A 60 41.06 15.33 21.17
C ALA A 60 39.70 15.89 21.64
N GLU A 61 38.71 16.07 20.76
CA GLU A 61 37.31 16.37 21.12
C GLU A 61 36.63 15.24 21.92
N SER A 62 37.27 14.06 22.00
CA SER A 62 36.76 12.87 22.68
C SER A 62 36.76 12.93 24.21
N LEU A 63 37.49 13.83 24.87
CA LEU A 63 37.71 13.73 26.33
C LEU A 63 36.45 14.00 27.16
N TRP A 64 35.72 15.09 26.91
CA TRP A 64 34.48 15.42 27.65
C TRP A 64 33.33 14.48 27.29
N ARG A 65 33.23 14.07 26.02
CA ARG A 65 32.28 13.04 25.56
C ARG A 65 32.55 11.71 26.27
N ARG A 66 33.81 11.28 26.39
CA ARG A 66 34.19 10.07 27.14
C ARG A 66 33.82 10.18 28.61
N THR A 67 34.14 11.27 29.30
CA THR A 67 33.77 11.43 30.73
C THR A 67 32.25 11.43 30.94
N LEU A 68 31.49 12.11 30.08
CA LEU A 68 30.02 12.13 30.15
C LEU A 68 29.42 10.75 29.88
N LEU A 69 29.84 10.08 28.80
CA LEU A 69 29.34 8.74 28.43
C LEU A 69 29.74 7.70 29.49
N SER A 70 30.95 7.77 30.06
CA SER A 70 31.37 6.93 31.19
C SER A 70 30.52 7.20 32.43
N SER A 71 30.21 8.47 32.74
CA SER A 71 29.32 8.82 33.85
C SER A 71 27.90 8.28 33.63
N LEU A 72 27.36 8.41 32.41
CA LEU A 72 26.06 7.86 32.04
C LEU A 72 26.03 6.33 32.14
N ARG A 73 27.10 5.65 31.70
CA ARG A 73 27.24 4.21 31.85
C ARG A 73 27.19 3.77 33.32
N GLU A 74 27.93 4.45 34.20
CA GLU A 74 27.91 4.16 35.65
C GLU A 74 26.54 4.42 36.28
N LYS A 75 25.84 5.49 35.86
CA LYS A 75 24.45 5.75 36.28
C LYS A 75 23.49 4.66 35.79
N ASN A 76 23.61 4.22 34.54
CA ASN A 76 22.81 3.13 33.99
C ASN A 76 23.06 1.80 34.72
N ARG A 77 24.30 1.55 35.16
CA ARG A 77 24.62 0.38 36.00
C ARG A 77 23.89 0.43 37.34
N LEU A 78 23.74 1.60 37.95
CA LEU A 78 22.96 1.77 39.18
C LEU A 78 21.45 1.63 38.96
N LEU A 79 20.98 1.99 37.76
CA LEU A 79 19.58 1.90 37.34
C LEU A 79 19.25 0.59 36.60
N SER A 80 20.12 -0.42 36.61
CA SER A 80 19.93 -1.65 35.83
C SER A 80 18.67 -2.44 36.23
N GLY A 81 18.13 -2.19 37.43
CA GLY A 81 16.85 -2.78 37.86
C GLY A 81 15.62 -2.08 37.27
N HIS A 82 15.75 -0.88 36.71
CA HIS A 82 14.63 -0.14 36.16
C HIS A 82 14.28 -0.65 34.76
N ARG A 83 13.05 -1.15 34.61
CA ARG A 83 12.55 -1.71 33.36
C ARG A 83 11.62 -0.72 32.66
N PRO A 84 11.61 -0.69 31.31
CA PRO A 84 10.56 0.01 30.55
C PRO A 84 9.15 -0.45 30.98
N ALA A 85 8.17 0.44 30.89
CA ALA A 85 6.80 0.14 31.32
C ALA A 85 6.19 -1.06 30.57
N ILE A 86 6.45 -1.15 29.26
CA ILE A 86 6.03 -2.29 28.43
C ILE A 86 6.65 -3.62 28.90
N ASP A 87 7.95 -3.63 29.23
CA ASP A 87 8.65 -4.82 29.71
C ASP A 87 8.06 -5.26 31.07
N GLN A 88 7.73 -4.32 31.95
CA GLN A 88 7.05 -4.60 33.23
C GLN A 88 5.66 -5.22 33.03
N ARG A 89 4.86 -4.72 32.08
CA ARG A 89 3.55 -5.30 31.74
C ARG A 89 3.68 -6.75 31.28
N ILE A 90 4.65 -7.02 30.41
CA ILE A 90 4.93 -8.37 29.89
C ILE A 90 5.41 -9.30 31.00
N GLU A 91 6.41 -8.90 31.78
CA GLU A 91 6.96 -9.72 32.87
C GLU A 91 5.93 -9.97 33.98
N SER A 92 5.09 -8.97 34.31
CA SER A 92 4.01 -9.14 35.29
C SER A 92 3.00 -10.18 34.82
N PHE A 93 2.59 -10.10 33.53
CA PHE A 93 1.75 -11.11 32.90
C PHE A 93 2.37 -12.50 32.96
N LEU A 94 3.62 -12.64 32.50
CA LEU A 94 4.31 -13.94 32.47
C LEU A 94 4.42 -14.56 33.87
N ASN A 95 4.87 -13.79 34.86
CA ASN A 95 5.08 -14.32 36.21
C ASN A 95 3.77 -14.61 36.95
N SER A 96 2.70 -13.85 36.68
CA SER A 96 1.36 -14.17 37.19
C SER A 96 0.78 -15.40 36.50
N HIS A 97 0.88 -15.48 35.17
CA HIS A 97 0.27 -16.55 34.39
C HIS A 97 0.95 -17.91 34.62
N PHE A 98 2.27 -17.94 34.81
CA PHE A 98 3.05 -19.16 34.98
C PHE A 98 3.45 -19.44 36.45
N GLY A 99 2.94 -18.69 37.42
CA GLY A 99 3.30 -18.85 38.84
C GLY A 99 2.92 -20.19 39.47
N ASP A 100 2.00 -20.94 38.86
CA ASP A 100 1.58 -22.29 39.22
C ASP A 100 2.32 -23.39 38.44
N ALA A 101 3.14 -23.04 37.45
CA ALA A 101 3.84 -24.00 36.61
C ALA A 101 5.12 -24.50 37.31
N PRO A 102 5.48 -25.79 37.17
CA PRO A 102 6.73 -26.34 37.74
C PRO A 102 7.95 -25.90 36.91
N ILE A 103 8.45 -24.69 37.17
CA ILE A 103 9.56 -24.06 36.47
C ILE A 103 10.66 -23.58 37.43
N ASP A 104 11.91 -23.55 36.94
CA ASP A 104 13.10 -23.35 37.77
C ASP A 104 13.37 -21.89 38.19
N GLY A 105 12.50 -20.94 37.81
CA GLY A 105 12.66 -19.53 38.13
C GLY A 105 11.70 -18.60 37.39
N PRO A 106 11.71 -17.30 37.72
CA PRO A 106 10.83 -16.31 37.10
C PRO A 106 11.13 -16.13 35.61
N LEU A 107 10.09 -15.77 34.87
CA LEU A 107 10.19 -15.45 33.46
C LEU A 107 10.54 -13.97 33.33
N THR A 108 11.78 -13.70 32.89
CA THR A 108 12.33 -12.36 32.73
C THR A 108 12.74 -12.14 31.28
N LEU A 109 12.46 -10.95 30.74
CA LEU A 109 12.82 -10.57 29.39
C LEU A 109 14.32 -10.30 29.28
N PRO A 110 14.91 -10.44 28.07
CA PRO A 110 16.32 -10.18 27.84
C PRO A 110 16.76 -8.78 28.31
N HIS A 111 17.72 -8.73 29.22
CA HIS A 111 18.27 -7.48 29.74
C HIS A 111 19.73 -7.65 30.22
N PRO A 112 20.61 -6.67 29.97
CA PRO A 112 20.36 -5.46 29.16
C PRO A 112 20.17 -5.81 27.66
N SER A 113 19.48 -4.92 26.93
CA SER A 113 19.38 -4.98 25.47
C SER A 113 19.72 -3.60 24.89
N LEU A 114 20.33 -3.60 23.70
CA LEU A 114 20.57 -2.38 22.93
C LEU A 114 19.25 -1.99 22.23
N CYS A 115 18.65 -0.89 22.68
CA CYS A 115 17.40 -0.39 22.13
C CYS A 115 17.62 0.34 20.81
N LEU A 116 16.82 0.00 19.80
CA LEU A 116 16.70 0.72 18.55
C LEU A 116 15.61 1.78 18.72
N ASP A 117 15.99 2.99 19.09
CA ASP A 117 15.10 4.11 19.41
C ASP A 117 14.96 5.12 18.25
N ARG A 118 15.67 4.92 17.14
CA ARG A 118 15.58 5.72 15.92
C ARG A 118 15.67 4.87 14.67
N HIS A 119 14.87 5.24 13.65
CA HIS A 119 14.90 4.60 12.34
C HIS A 119 16.31 4.56 11.73
N GLY A 120 16.70 3.38 11.25
CA GLY A 120 17.95 3.18 10.51
C GLY A 120 19.13 2.73 11.36
N ILE A 121 19.04 2.79 12.69
CA ILE A 121 20.07 2.22 13.58
C ILE A 121 20.17 0.71 13.36
N GLY A 122 19.03 0.02 13.26
CA GLY A 122 18.99 -1.42 12.96
C GLY A 122 19.70 -1.75 11.65
N ARG A 123 19.52 -0.92 10.62
CA ARG A 123 20.20 -1.08 9.32
C ARG A 123 21.71 -0.90 9.42
N LEU A 124 22.18 0.13 10.12
CA LEU A 124 23.61 0.32 10.36
C LEU A 124 24.20 -0.87 11.12
N LEU A 125 23.50 -1.34 12.15
CA LEU A 125 23.94 -2.47 12.97
C LEU A 125 24.03 -3.80 12.21
N SER A 126 23.35 -3.92 11.07
CA SER A 126 23.21 -5.16 10.29
C SER A 126 24.42 -5.50 9.41
N LEU A 127 25.40 -4.60 9.30
CA LEU A 127 26.63 -4.80 8.52
C LEU A 127 27.84 -4.30 9.32
N PRO A 128 29.08 -4.78 9.05
CA PRO A 128 30.28 -4.33 9.75
C PRO A 128 30.51 -2.83 9.54
N ALA A 129 31.09 -2.15 10.53
CA ALA A 129 31.35 -0.72 10.46
C ALA A 129 32.25 -0.30 9.29
N ASP A 130 33.18 -1.19 8.92
CA ASP A 130 34.23 -1.03 7.93
C ASP A 130 34.07 -2.00 6.73
N GLY A 131 32.86 -2.56 6.53
CA GLY A 131 32.65 -3.57 5.50
C GLY A 131 31.23 -3.63 4.94
N ASP A 132 31.14 -4.25 3.77
CA ASP A 132 29.88 -4.39 3.02
C ASP A 132 29.29 -5.80 3.08
N HIS A 133 29.88 -6.70 3.88
CA HIS A 133 29.46 -8.09 3.98
C HIS A 133 29.57 -8.62 5.41
N PHE A 134 28.52 -9.29 5.88
CA PHE A 134 28.51 -10.08 7.10
C PHE A 134 27.88 -11.45 6.85
N SER A 135 28.36 -12.49 7.53
CA SER A 135 27.74 -13.82 7.48
C SER A 135 27.90 -14.57 8.79
N ASN A 136 26.88 -15.34 9.16
CA ASN A 136 26.91 -16.36 10.21
C ASN A 136 26.12 -17.60 9.75
N GLU A 137 25.83 -18.56 10.63
CA GLU A 137 25.05 -19.77 10.28
C GLU A 137 23.59 -19.45 9.88
N LEU A 138 23.05 -18.33 10.37
CA LEU A 138 21.64 -17.99 10.22
C LEU A 138 21.35 -17.07 9.03
N LEU A 139 22.31 -16.26 8.57
CA LEU A 139 22.13 -15.37 7.42
C LEU A 139 23.45 -14.84 6.84
N SER A 140 23.37 -14.36 5.60
CA SER A 140 24.38 -13.49 4.96
C SER A 140 23.77 -12.14 4.60
N SER A 141 24.49 -11.06 4.86
CA SER A 141 24.05 -9.67 4.62
C SER A 141 25.05 -8.92 3.74
N TYR A 142 24.54 -8.11 2.81
CA TYR A 142 25.33 -7.36 1.85
C TYR A 142 24.85 -5.92 1.72
N ARG A 143 25.79 -4.97 1.71
CA ARG A 143 25.51 -3.62 1.18
C ARG A 143 25.48 -3.70 -0.33
N VAL A 144 24.45 -3.12 -0.93
CA VAL A 144 24.32 -3.04 -2.39
C VAL A 144 24.00 -1.61 -2.79
N HIS A 145 24.19 -1.29 -4.07
CA HIS A 145 24.00 0.08 -4.58
C HIS A 145 22.61 0.67 -4.25
N ASN A 146 21.56 -0.16 -4.26
CA ASN A 146 20.18 0.23 -4.00
C ASN A 146 19.72 0.01 -2.54
N GLY A 147 20.60 -0.35 -1.61
CA GLY A 147 20.25 -0.57 -0.21
C GLY A 147 21.01 -1.72 0.46
N VAL A 148 20.26 -2.67 1.02
CA VAL A 148 20.79 -3.83 1.73
C VAL A 148 20.09 -5.11 1.29
N VAL A 149 20.83 -6.20 1.22
CA VAL A 149 20.32 -7.55 0.94
C VAL A 149 20.61 -8.43 2.15
N HIS A 150 19.60 -9.17 2.60
CA HIS A 150 19.73 -10.16 3.67
C HIS A 150 19.19 -11.50 3.17
N ASN A 151 20.05 -12.52 3.17
CA ASN A 151 19.73 -13.88 2.80
C ASN A 151 19.73 -14.76 4.06
N PRO A 152 18.57 -15.00 4.69
CA PRO A 152 18.45 -15.90 5.83
C PRO A 152 18.63 -17.36 5.41
N ARG A 153 18.95 -18.23 6.37
CA ARG A 153 19.14 -19.67 6.16
C ARG A 153 17.93 -20.33 5.51
N ALA A 154 16.72 -19.96 5.93
CA ALA A 154 15.49 -20.35 5.28
C ALA A 154 15.01 -19.26 4.32
N ASP A 155 14.79 -19.60 3.05
CA ASP A 155 14.41 -18.66 1.99
C ASP A 155 12.88 -18.40 1.92
N ARG A 156 12.09 -19.17 2.66
CA ARG A 156 10.62 -19.10 2.65
C ARG A 156 10.00 -19.54 3.97
N ARG A 157 8.76 -19.12 4.16
CA ARG A 157 7.93 -19.49 5.31
C ARG A 157 7.26 -20.86 5.12
N THR A 158 7.30 -21.69 6.15
CA THR A 158 6.48 -22.91 6.29
C THR A 158 5.22 -22.61 7.10
N THR A 159 4.09 -23.20 6.75
CA THR A 159 2.80 -23.02 7.46
C THR A 159 2.34 -24.29 8.18
N GLN A 160 2.54 -25.46 7.58
CA GLN A 160 2.09 -26.74 8.14
C GLN A 160 2.81 -27.05 9.46
N GLY A 161 2.04 -27.25 10.53
CA GLY A 161 2.58 -27.63 11.85
C GLY A 161 3.42 -26.56 12.54
N THR A 162 3.41 -25.30 12.07
CA THR A 162 4.32 -24.25 12.58
C THR A 162 3.72 -23.36 13.67
N PHE A 163 2.40 -23.38 13.90
CA PHE A 163 1.76 -22.48 14.86
C PHE A 163 1.29 -23.26 16.09
N HIS A 164 1.98 -23.04 17.20
CA HIS A 164 1.70 -23.65 18.48
C HIS A 164 1.17 -22.62 19.49
N VAL A 165 0.28 -23.04 20.38
CA VAL A 165 -0.41 -22.16 21.32
C VAL A 165 -0.36 -22.74 22.74
N CYS A 166 0.07 -21.92 23.69
CA CYS A 166 0.16 -22.28 25.10
C CYS A 166 -1.23 -22.50 25.72
N GLU A 167 -1.34 -23.55 26.52
CA GLU A 167 -2.47 -23.82 27.42
C GLU A 167 -2.55 -22.79 28.56
N GLY A 168 -3.66 -22.79 29.29
CA GLY A 168 -3.90 -21.90 30.44
C GLY A 168 -4.48 -20.54 30.11
N GLY A 169 -4.48 -20.13 28.83
CA GLY A 169 -5.07 -18.87 28.37
C GLY A 169 -6.40 -19.03 27.64
N LEU A 170 -6.62 -18.22 26.60
CA LEU A 170 -7.82 -18.31 25.75
C LEU A 170 -7.92 -19.70 25.06
N PRO A 171 -9.14 -20.15 24.68
CA PRO A 171 -9.34 -21.43 24.01
C PRO A 171 -8.41 -21.62 22.80
N ILE A 172 -7.80 -22.80 22.69
CA ILE A 172 -6.87 -23.13 21.61
C ILE A 172 -7.65 -23.59 20.38
N PRO A 173 -7.46 -22.97 19.19
CA PRO A 173 -8.14 -23.42 17.98
C PRO A 173 -7.72 -24.84 17.58
N ALA A 174 -8.66 -25.62 17.03
CA ALA A 174 -8.46 -27.04 16.73
C ALA A 174 -7.36 -27.32 15.68
N ASP A 175 -7.04 -26.34 14.84
CA ASP A 175 -6.00 -26.44 13.81
C ASP A 175 -4.60 -26.07 14.33
N LYS A 176 -4.46 -25.73 15.61
CA LYS A 176 -3.18 -25.40 16.28
C LYS A 176 -2.75 -26.53 17.20
N ARG A 177 -1.43 -26.64 17.41
CA ARG A 177 -0.88 -27.57 18.40
C ARG A 177 -0.89 -26.92 19.79
N ALA A 178 -1.41 -27.63 20.79
CA ALA A 178 -1.39 -27.17 22.17
C ALA A 178 -0.03 -27.42 22.84
N ILE A 179 0.46 -26.42 23.57
CA ILE A 179 1.70 -26.52 24.34
C ILE A 179 1.34 -26.46 25.83
N PRO A 180 1.74 -27.45 26.65
CA PRO A 180 1.59 -27.36 28.09
C PRO A 180 2.28 -26.12 28.67
N LYS A 181 1.71 -25.51 29.73
CA LYS A 181 2.25 -24.28 30.33
C LYS A 181 3.74 -24.38 30.69
N ALA A 182 4.14 -25.46 31.36
CA ALA A 182 5.53 -25.68 31.77
C ALA A 182 6.49 -25.77 30.56
N VAL A 183 6.03 -26.37 29.45
CA VAL A 183 6.81 -26.50 28.21
C VAL A 183 7.02 -25.13 27.57
N PHE A 184 5.97 -24.30 27.48
CA PHE A 184 6.10 -22.93 26.96
C PHE A 184 7.06 -22.10 27.82
N ALA A 185 6.94 -22.19 29.15
CA ALA A 185 7.82 -21.47 30.06
C ALA A 185 9.30 -21.87 29.90
N ARG A 186 9.59 -23.17 29.73
CA ARG A 186 10.95 -23.65 29.42
C ARG A 186 11.42 -23.16 28.05
N LEU A 187 10.57 -23.20 27.01
CA LEU A 187 10.87 -22.62 25.70
C LEU A 187 11.22 -21.13 25.81
N PHE A 188 10.49 -20.36 26.63
CA PHE A 188 10.79 -18.95 26.89
C PHE A 188 12.15 -18.77 27.58
N GLN A 189 12.46 -19.58 28.60
CA GLN A 189 13.75 -19.55 29.28
C GLN A 189 14.92 -19.86 28.33
N HIS A 190 14.75 -20.83 27.42
CA HIS A 190 15.71 -21.10 26.35
C HIS A 190 15.80 -19.94 25.35
N ALA A 191 14.68 -19.33 24.98
CA ALA A 191 14.66 -18.20 24.03
C ALA A 191 15.47 -17.01 24.55
N CYS A 192 15.43 -16.76 25.86
CA CYS A 192 16.18 -15.69 26.52
C CYS A 192 17.67 -16.03 26.75
N ARG A 193 18.12 -17.23 26.40
CA ARG A 193 19.51 -17.71 26.54
C ARG A 193 20.04 -18.27 25.23
N PRO A 194 20.19 -17.44 24.17
CA PRO A 194 20.70 -17.88 22.88
C PRO A 194 22.19 -18.25 22.99
N PRO A 195 22.70 -19.02 22.00
CA PRO A 195 24.13 -19.24 21.87
C PRO A 195 24.90 -17.92 21.75
N THR A 196 26.14 -17.93 22.24
CA THR A 196 26.92 -16.70 22.44
C THR A 196 27.28 -16.02 21.11
N GLU A 197 27.53 -16.83 20.09
CA GLU A 197 27.78 -16.47 18.70
C GLU A 197 26.59 -15.73 18.07
N SER A 198 25.36 -16.11 18.38
CA SER A 198 24.15 -15.44 17.87
C SER A 198 23.98 -14.01 18.42
N LEU A 199 24.62 -13.69 19.56
CA LEU A 199 24.56 -12.36 20.17
C LEU A 199 25.54 -11.37 19.52
N GLN A 200 26.48 -11.82 18.69
CA GLN A 200 27.47 -10.94 18.06
C GLN A 200 26.80 -9.94 17.13
N LEU A 201 27.00 -8.64 17.38
CA LEU A 201 26.52 -7.57 16.52
C LEU A 201 27.36 -7.52 15.22
N PRO A 202 26.73 -7.56 14.04
CA PRO A 202 27.44 -7.48 12.76
C PRO A 202 28.35 -6.24 12.66
N TYR A 203 27.87 -5.09 13.09
CA TYR A 203 28.62 -3.82 13.10
C TYR A 203 29.95 -3.87 13.85
N LEU A 204 30.04 -4.72 14.87
CA LEU A 204 31.21 -4.84 15.73
C LEU A 204 32.04 -6.08 15.43
N SER A 205 31.74 -6.85 14.38
CA SER A 205 32.38 -8.14 14.11
C SER A 205 33.91 -8.08 14.03
N ASN A 206 34.44 -6.94 13.57
CA ASN A 206 35.87 -6.71 13.36
C ASN A 206 36.54 -5.91 14.49
N CYS A 207 35.79 -5.48 15.51
CA CYS A 207 36.31 -4.65 16.59
C CYS A 207 37.03 -5.48 17.68
N GLN A 208 37.85 -4.85 18.52
CA GLN A 208 38.31 -5.48 19.76
C GLN A 208 37.40 -5.06 20.92
N GLY A 209 37.05 -5.98 21.83
CA GLY A 209 36.23 -5.70 23.01
C GLY A 209 34.86 -6.40 23.03
N ALA A 210 33.90 -5.84 23.78
CA ALA A 210 32.56 -6.40 23.92
C ALA A 210 31.71 -6.13 22.67
N GLN A 211 31.23 -7.18 22.01
CA GLN A 211 30.49 -7.09 20.73
C GLN A 211 29.11 -7.75 20.79
N ARG A 212 28.71 -8.25 21.96
CA ARG A 212 27.59 -9.18 22.11
C ARG A 212 26.47 -8.51 22.87
N ALA A 213 25.28 -8.50 22.30
CA ALA A 213 24.09 -7.95 22.93
C ALA A 213 22.82 -8.57 22.37
N PHE A 214 21.76 -8.57 23.17
CA PHE A 214 20.41 -8.55 22.61
C PHE A 214 20.15 -7.17 22.03
N VAL A 215 19.42 -7.11 20.92
CA VAL A 215 18.86 -5.88 20.35
C VAL A 215 17.35 -5.91 20.53
N SER A 216 16.75 -4.73 20.62
CA SER A 216 15.34 -4.64 20.91
C SER A 216 14.69 -3.42 20.26
N LEU A 217 13.42 -3.53 19.88
CA LEU A 217 12.66 -2.49 19.18
C LEU A 217 11.26 -2.35 19.82
N LEU A 218 10.74 -1.13 19.85
CA LEU A 218 9.34 -0.82 20.15
C LEU A 218 8.64 -0.39 18.86
N VAL A 219 7.49 -0.99 18.57
CA VAL A 219 6.61 -0.57 17.46
C VAL A 219 5.17 -0.40 17.96
N ARG A 220 4.42 0.51 17.33
CA ARG A 220 3.01 0.79 17.68
C ARG A 220 2.06 0.55 16.49
N PRO A 221 1.81 -0.71 16.09
CA PRO A 221 1.00 -1.01 14.91
C PRO A 221 -0.47 -0.61 15.11
N LEU A 222 -1.10 -0.12 14.03
CA LEU A 222 -2.48 0.32 13.98
C LEU A 222 -3.46 -0.85 14.21
N VAL A 223 -4.41 -0.67 15.12
CA VAL A 223 -5.50 -1.61 15.45
C VAL A 223 -6.87 -1.06 15.04
N CYS A 224 -7.08 0.25 15.22
CA CYS A 224 -8.31 0.94 14.83
C CYS A 224 -7.97 2.19 14.02
N PRO A 225 -8.48 2.36 12.79
CA PRO A 225 -8.30 3.62 12.05
C PRO A 225 -9.10 4.76 12.69
N ALA A 226 -8.68 6.00 12.45
CA ALA A 226 -9.45 7.18 12.84
C ALA A 226 -10.66 7.39 11.92
N VAL A 227 -11.80 7.78 12.52
CA VAL A 227 -12.97 8.26 11.77
C VAL A 227 -13.43 9.55 12.41
N ILE A 228 -13.35 10.65 11.65
CA ILE A 228 -13.69 11.99 12.09
C ILE A 228 -15.11 12.01 12.68
N GLY A 229 -15.25 12.58 13.88
CA GLY A 229 -16.52 12.67 14.59
C GLY A 229 -16.99 11.38 15.29
N PHE A 230 -16.24 10.27 15.19
CA PHE A 230 -16.60 9.00 15.82
C PHE A 230 -15.50 8.43 16.72
N CYS A 231 -14.33 8.12 16.16
CA CYS A 231 -13.22 7.53 16.93
C CYS A 231 -11.86 8.09 16.50
N ARG A 232 -10.95 8.17 17.47
CA ARG A 232 -9.53 8.35 17.20
C ARG A 232 -8.92 7.03 16.74
N HIS A 233 -7.77 7.11 16.09
CA HIS A 233 -6.99 5.92 15.83
C HIS A 233 -6.58 5.26 17.15
N LYS A 234 -6.38 3.93 17.13
CA LYS A 234 -5.81 3.18 18.24
C LYS A 234 -4.70 2.26 17.73
N THR A 235 -3.60 2.20 18.46
CA THR A 235 -2.48 1.28 18.24
C THR A 235 -2.36 0.31 19.41
N MET A 236 -1.77 -0.86 19.18
CA MET A 236 -1.19 -1.64 20.29
C MET A 236 0.29 -1.29 20.40
N GLU A 237 0.95 -1.73 21.46
CA GLU A 237 2.42 -1.67 21.57
C GLU A 237 3.00 -3.07 21.44
N VAL A 238 4.10 -3.22 20.70
CA VAL A 238 4.78 -4.52 20.54
C VAL A 238 6.27 -4.36 20.80
N ARG A 239 6.77 -5.19 21.72
CA ARG A 239 8.18 -5.29 22.09
C ARG A 239 8.86 -6.41 21.33
N PHE A 240 9.83 -6.07 20.49
CA PHE A 240 10.65 -7.06 19.79
C PHE A 240 12.01 -7.24 20.47
N PHE A 241 12.46 -8.49 20.60
CA PHE A 241 13.80 -8.87 21.01
C PHE A 241 14.42 -9.82 19.99
N ALA A 242 15.68 -9.59 19.66
CA ALA A 242 16.46 -10.48 18.83
C ALA A 242 17.92 -10.55 19.34
N PRO A 243 18.60 -11.70 19.21
CA PRO A 243 20.05 -11.75 19.32
C PRO A 243 20.71 -10.77 18.33
N GLY A 244 21.83 -10.15 18.71
CA GLY A 244 22.50 -9.11 17.90
C GLY A 244 22.80 -9.53 16.47
N GLY A 245 23.11 -10.80 16.22
CA GLY A 245 23.36 -11.35 14.88
C GLY A 245 22.14 -11.36 13.97
N LEU A 246 20.94 -11.10 14.50
CA LEU A 246 19.65 -11.05 13.81
C LEU A 246 19.04 -9.63 13.81
N VAL A 247 19.85 -8.59 14.03
CA VAL A 247 19.37 -7.19 14.06
C VAL A 247 18.71 -6.74 12.74
N SER A 248 19.04 -7.38 11.61
CA SER A 248 18.37 -7.15 10.33
C SER A 248 16.87 -7.45 10.37
N ASN A 249 16.43 -8.40 11.20
CA ASN A 249 14.99 -8.66 11.40
C ASN A 249 14.29 -7.47 12.07
N LEU A 250 14.99 -6.73 12.94
CA LEU A 250 14.42 -5.53 13.55
C LEU A 250 14.43 -4.35 12.58
N ASP A 251 15.46 -4.16 11.74
CA ASP A 251 15.41 -3.19 10.62
C ASP A 251 14.20 -3.48 9.71
N PHE A 252 13.94 -4.76 9.42
CA PHE A 252 12.79 -5.16 8.61
C PHE A 252 11.45 -4.78 9.26
N VAL A 253 11.24 -5.09 10.54
CA VAL A 253 10.01 -4.76 11.27
C VAL A 253 9.84 -3.25 11.40
N GLU A 254 10.89 -2.55 11.82
CA GLU A 254 10.95 -1.07 11.89
C GLU A 254 10.60 -0.44 10.55
N SER A 255 11.13 -0.98 9.45
CA SER A 255 10.90 -0.46 8.12
C SER A 255 9.44 -0.58 7.67
N ILE A 256 8.69 -1.56 8.19
CA ILE A 256 7.27 -1.80 7.85
C ILE A 256 6.33 -1.05 8.79
N PHE A 257 6.60 -1.05 10.10
CA PHE A 257 5.66 -0.58 11.13
C PHE A 257 6.10 0.70 11.85
N GLY A 258 7.28 1.22 11.51
CA GLY A 258 7.89 2.39 12.12
C GLY A 258 8.61 2.10 13.43
N ASN A 259 9.39 3.08 13.90
CA ASN A 259 10.07 3.08 15.20
C ASN A 259 9.27 3.93 16.21
N ALA A 260 8.95 3.38 17.37
CA ALA A 260 8.18 4.08 18.41
C ALA A 260 9.05 4.68 19.54
N GLY A 261 10.36 4.82 19.31
CA GLY A 261 11.30 5.45 20.23
C GLY A 261 11.81 4.55 21.35
N ASP A 262 12.49 5.19 22.31
CA ASP A 262 13.01 4.53 23.52
C ASP A 262 11.85 4.23 24.49
N PRO A 263 11.59 2.96 24.83
CA PRO A 263 10.50 2.57 25.73
C PRO A 263 10.72 2.97 27.20
N LEU A 264 11.92 3.46 27.57
CA LEU A 264 12.17 4.04 28.90
C LEU A 264 11.60 5.45 29.05
N LEU A 265 11.32 6.14 27.96
CA LEU A 265 10.79 7.50 27.97
C LEU A 265 9.28 7.48 28.23
N PRO A 266 8.75 8.29 29.17
CA PRO A 266 7.31 8.38 29.42
C PRO A 266 6.48 8.74 28.19
N GLU A 267 7.03 9.52 27.26
CA GLU A 267 6.35 9.90 26.02
C GLU A 267 6.03 8.67 25.13
N ASN A 268 6.79 7.59 25.29
CA ASN A 268 6.63 6.34 24.55
C ASN A 268 5.92 5.24 25.36
N ASP A 269 5.50 5.52 26.60
CA ASP A 269 4.70 4.58 27.39
C ASP A 269 3.23 4.62 26.94
N ALA A 270 2.79 3.58 26.23
CA ALA A 270 1.40 3.48 25.77
C ALA A 270 0.37 3.51 26.91
N GLY A 271 0.77 3.12 28.13
CA GLY A 271 -0.09 3.20 29.32
C GLY A 271 -0.47 4.62 29.73
N LEU A 272 0.34 5.63 29.36
CA LEU A 272 0.05 7.05 29.58
C LEU A 272 -0.79 7.64 28.44
N ASP A 273 -0.68 7.09 27.23
CA ASP A 273 -1.46 7.47 26.04
C ASP A 273 -2.78 6.68 25.94
N VAL A 274 -3.64 6.84 26.93
CA VAL A 274 -4.95 6.16 26.99
C VAL A 274 -5.88 6.51 25.81
N LEU A 275 -5.61 7.62 25.12
CA LEU A 275 -6.42 8.08 23.99
C LEU A 275 -6.07 7.36 22.69
N HIS A 276 -4.83 6.94 22.47
CA HIS A 276 -4.42 6.25 21.24
C HIS A 276 -3.89 4.83 21.47
N TRP A 277 -3.75 4.36 22.71
CA TRP A 277 -3.52 2.95 22.99
C TRP A 277 -4.82 2.13 23.00
N SER A 278 -4.76 0.93 22.44
CA SER A 278 -5.85 -0.06 22.43
C SER A 278 -5.99 -0.81 23.75
N GLY A 279 -5.03 -0.69 24.67
CA GLY A 279 -4.98 -1.44 25.94
C GLY A 279 -4.27 -2.79 25.84
N HIS A 280 -3.64 -3.10 24.70
CA HIS A 280 -3.02 -4.41 24.45
C HIS A 280 -1.50 -4.29 24.28
N THR A 281 -0.78 -5.29 24.81
CA THR A 281 0.68 -5.37 24.80
C THR A 281 1.15 -6.65 24.12
N GLY A 282 2.10 -6.51 23.21
CA GLY A 282 2.70 -7.60 22.46
C GLY A 282 4.18 -7.80 22.78
N CYS A 283 4.66 -9.04 22.71
CA CYS A 283 6.07 -9.37 22.77
C CYS A 283 6.44 -10.39 21.69
N VAL A 284 7.56 -10.20 21.02
CA VAL A 284 8.13 -11.14 20.05
C VAL A 284 9.61 -11.38 20.36
N ILE A 285 10.02 -12.63 20.48
CA ILE A 285 11.41 -13.02 20.70
C ILE A 285 11.86 -13.95 19.57
N LEU A 286 12.89 -13.54 18.84
CA LEU A 286 13.54 -14.39 17.84
C LEU A 286 14.52 -15.33 18.51
N ALA A 287 14.32 -16.64 18.34
CA ALA A 287 15.13 -17.67 18.97
C ALA A 287 15.27 -18.91 18.05
N PRO A 288 15.95 -18.81 16.89
CA PRO A 288 16.08 -19.93 15.95
C PRO A 288 16.73 -21.19 16.56
N HIS A 289 17.54 -21.02 17.61
CA HIS A 289 18.18 -22.12 18.33
C HIS A 289 17.19 -23.05 19.05
N LEU A 290 15.93 -22.65 19.24
CA LEU A 290 14.90 -23.50 19.83
C LEU A 290 14.63 -24.78 19.02
N CYS A 291 14.93 -24.79 17.72
CA CYS A 291 14.85 -25.99 16.88
C CYS A 291 15.82 -27.11 17.31
N HIS A 292 16.79 -26.82 18.17
CA HIS A 292 17.76 -27.81 18.66
C HIS A 292 17.43 -28.37 20.05
N VAL A 293 16.42 -27.84 20.73
CA VAL A 293 16.00 -28.30 22.06
C VAL A 293 15.21 -29.60 21.93
N THR A 294 15.47 -30.57 22.81
CA THR A 294 14.74 -31.85 22.78
C THR A 294 13.36 -31.74 23.44
N LYS A 295 12.42 -32.58 23.01
CA LYS A 295 11.10 -32.71 23.65
C LYS A 295 11.23 -33.10 25.12
N ARG A 296 12.21 -33.95 25.44
CA ARG A 296 12.55 -34.39 26.80
C ARG A 296 13.06 -33.25 27.67
N GLU A 297 14.01 -32.45 27.20
CA GLU A 297 14.52 -31.26 27.93
C GLU A 297 13.40 -30.28 28.28
N LEU A 298 12.40 -30.16 27.40
CA LEU A 298 11.22 -29.34 27.63
C LEU A 298 10.20 -29.97 28.58
N GLY A 299 10.40 -31.23 29.00
CA GLY A 299 9.52 -31.98 29.89
C GLY A 299 8.21 -32.41 29.25
N LEU A 300 8.20 -32.67 27.93
CA LEU A 300 7.09 -33.39 27.30
C LEU A 300 7.08 -34.86 27.77
N PRO A 301 5.93 -35.54 27.78
CA PRO A 301 5.86 -36.94 28.20
C PRO A 301 6.48 -37.89 27.16
N HIS A 302 6.93 -39.05 27.63
CA HIS A 302 7.18 -40.18 26.74
C HIS A 302 5.87 -40.62 26.07
N TRP A 303 5.94 -41.22 24.89
CA TRP A 303 4.79 -41.58 24.05
C TRP A 303 3.76 -42.43 24.81
N ASP A 304 4.23 -43.36 25.63
CA ASP A 304 3.38 -44.28 26.40
C ASP A 304 2.57 -43.55 27.48
N ASP A 305 3.11 -42.45 28.03
CA ASP A 305 2.46 -41.62 29.06
C ASP A 305 1.63 -40.47 28.45
N ALA A 306 1.73 -40.25 27.14
CA ALA A 306 1.05 -39.17 26.44
C ALA A 306 -0.42 -39.49 26.14
N ASN A 307 -1.29 -38.49 26.27
CA ASN A 307 -2.69 -38.63 25.85
C ASN A 307 -2.84 -38.60 24.31
N GLU A 308 -4.03 -38.96 23.81
CA GLU A 308 -4.29 -39.02 22.36
C GLU A 308 -4.02 -37.70 21.63
N ARG A 309 -4.34 -36.57 22.27
CA ARG A 309 -4.10 -35.24 21.71
C ARG A 309 -2.60 -34.98 21.56
N GLN A 310 -1.83 -35.22 22.62
CA GLN A 310 -0.39 -35.04 22.62
C GLN A 310 0.28 -35.90 21.54
N ARG A 311 -0.14 -37.16 21.39
CA ARG A 311 0.33 -38.05 20.32
C ARG A 311 0.01 -37.52 18.93
N ARG A 312 -1.22 -37.06 18.71
CA ARG A 312 -1.67 -36.50 17.42
C ARG A 312 -0.95 -35.20 17.06
N GLU A 313 -0.64 -34.38 18.05
CA GLU A 313 -0.04 -33.05 17.86
C GLU A 313 1.49 -33.05 18.02
N SER A 314 2.11 -34.23 18.08
CA SER A 314 3.56 -34.43 18.28
C SER A 314 4.13 -33.77 19.55
N MET A 315 3.31 -33.69 20.61
CA MET A 315 3.65 -33.15 21.93
C MET A 315 4.02 -34.27 22.92
N CYS A 316 4.83 -35.21 22.44
CA CYS A 316 5.44 -36.32 23.19
C CYS A 316 6.64 -36.87 22.41
N TYR A 317 7.48 -37.66 23.05
CA TYR A 317 8.66 -38.29 22.42
C TYR A 317 8.68 -39.80 22.58
N ARG A 318 9.27 -40.52 21.63
CA ARG A 318 9.63 -41.95 21.74
C ARG A 318 11.11 -42.09 22.04
N ASP A 319 11.94 -41.37 21.28
CA ASP A 319 13.39 -41.33 21.51
C ASP A 319 13.78 -40.07 22.30
N GLU A 320 14.73 -40.20 23.23
CA GLU A 320 15.13 -39.09 24.11
C GLU A 320 15.74 -37.90 23.35
N ASP A 321 16.33 -38.15 22.18
CA ASP A 321 16.99 -37.17 21.32
C ASP A 321 16.03 -36.43 20.37
N GLU A 322 14.73 -36.78 20.38
CA GLU A 322 13.74 -36.14 19.52
C GLU A 322 13.68 -34.62 19.76
N LYS A 323 13.95 -33.86 18.71
CA LYS A 323 13.87 -32.40 18.74
C LYS A 323 12.43 -31.93 18.78
N TYR A 324 12.20 -30.83 19.49
CA TYR A 324 10.90 -30.20 19.49
C TYR A 324 10.52 -29.77 18.07
N ASN A 325 9.26 -30.00 17.68
CA ASN A 325 8.78 -29.83 16.32
C ASN A 325 9.65 -30.52 15.25
N ASP A 326 10.27 -31.65 15.60
CA ASP A 326 11.10 -32.44 14.70
C ASP A 326 12.27 -31.61 14.11
N GLY A 327 12.73 -30.61 14.86
CA GLY A 327 13.81 -29.69 14.46
C GLY A 327 13.42 -28.65 13.40
N SER A 328 12.12 -28.54 13.09
CA SER A 328 11.59 -27.59 12.10
C SER A 328 11.17 -26.26 12.73
N ALA A 329 11.17 -25.20 11.92
CA ALA A 329 10.69 -23.88 12.32
C ALA A 329 9.27 -23.90 12.91
N PHE A 330 9.06 -23.16 13.99
CA PHE A 330 7.75 -22.94 14.60
C PHE A 330 7.66 -21.56 15.23
N LYS A 331 6.43 -21.18 15.58
CA LYS A 331 6.14 -20.12 16.53
C LYS A 331 5.29 -20.67 17.67
N ALA A 332 5.62 -20.25 18.89
CA ALA A 332 4.89 -20.61 20.10
C ALA A 332 4.32 -19.34 20.72
N THR A 333 2.99 -19.28 20.91
CA THR A 333 2.29 -18.10 21.40
C THR A 333 1.57 -18.38 22.71
N CYS A 334 1.72 -17.49 23.69
CA CYS A 334 0.92 -17.42 24.92
C CYS A 334 0.11 -16.12 24.94
N ARG A 335 -1.17 -16.20 25.32
CA ARG A 335 -2.11 -15.07 25.36
C ARG A 335 -3.32 -15.37 26.23
N THR A 336 -3.84 -14.36 26.92
CA THR A 336 -5.03 -14.44 27.78
C THR A 336 -6.05 -13.35 27.42
N ALA A 337 -7.12 -13.22 28.21
CA ALA A 337 -8.05 -12.11 28.10
C ALA A 337 -7.51 -10.81 28.73
N ASP A 338 -6.35 -10.85 29.39
CA ASP A 338 -5.74 -9.68 30.06
C ASP A 338 -5.07 -8.70 29.07
N GLY A 339 -5.12 -8.99 27.77
CA GLY A 339 -4.60 -8.11 26.73
C GLY A 339 -3.10 -8.21 26.46
N VAL A 340 -2.42 -9.24 26.97
CA VAL A 340 -0.99 -9.48 26.71
C VAL A 340 -0.78 -10.74 25.86
N ILE A 341 0.02 -10.62 24.79
CA ILE A 341 0.39 -11.70 23.89
C ILE A 341 1.92 -11.79 23.75
N VAL A 342 2.48 -12.99 23.94
CA VAL A 342 3.92 -13.26 23.84
C VAL A 342 4.16 -14.38 22.84
N THR A 343 5.00 -14.14 21.83
CA THR A 343 5.36 -15.12 20.81
C THR A 343 6.86 -15.34 20.71
N LEU A 344 7.27 -16.60 20.69
CA LEU A 344 8.62 -17.05 20.39
C LEU A 344 8.66 -17.53 18.94
N ILE A 345 9.66 -17.10 18.16
CA ILE A 345 9.83 -17.51 16.76
C ILE A 345 11.14 -18.28 16.62
N ALA A 346 11.05 -19.56 16.26
CA ALA A 346 12.18 -20.46 16.07
C ALA A 346 12.66 -20.48 14.61
N ASP A 347 12.81 -19.29 14.01
CA ASP A 347 13.32 -19.07 12.65
C ASP A 347 13.67 -17.58 12.50
N ASN A 348 14.47 -17.23 11.49
CA ASN A 348 14.85 -15.84 11.21
C ASN A 348 14.39 -15.33 9.83
N TYR A 349 13.58 -16.07 9.09
CA TYR A 349 12.96 -15.57 7.87
C TYR A 349 12.02 -14.41 8.19
N PHE A 350 12.26 -13.26 7.53
CA PHE A 350 11.57 -11.99 7.77
C PHE A 350 10.04 -12.07 7.72
N GLY A 351 9.49 -12.95 6.90
CA GLY A 351 8.04 -13.12 6.77
C GLY A 351 7.36 -13.59 8.06
N TYR A 352 8.05 -14.31 8.96
CA TYR A 352 7.50 -14.64 10.28
C TYR A 352 7.33 -13.39 11.16
N CYS A 353 8.29 -12.47 11.13
CA CYS A 353 8.25 -11.23 11.91
C CYS A 353 7.06 -10.35 11.47
N LYS A 354 6.91 -10.12 10.16
CA LYS A 354 5.77 -9.37 9.60
C LYS A 354 4.43 -10.00 9.98
N LYS A 355 4.29 -11.32 9.81
CA LYS A 355 3.02 -12.02 10.10
C LYS A 355 2.75 -12.19 11.59
N GLU A 356 3.75 -12.02 12.45
CA GLU A 356 3.52 -11.99 13.89
C GLU A 356 2.97 -10.65 14.35
N VAL A 357 3.44 -9.51 13.81
CA VAL A 357 2.77 -8.21 14.04
C VAL A 357 1.30 -8.28 13.62
N LYS A 358 1.01 -8.89 12.46
CA LYS A 358 -0.37 -9.18 12.01
C LYS A 358 -1.16 -9.97 13.05
N THR A 359 -0.59 -11.06 13.55
CA THR A 359 -1.24 -11.96 14.54
C THR A 359 -1.56 -11.20 15.83
N GLN A 360 -0.64 -10.38 16.33
CA GLN A 360 -0.84 -9.61 17.56
C GLN A 360 -1.84 -8.47 17.37
N THR A 361 -1.82 -7.81 16.21
CA THR A 361 -2.82 -6.79 15.84
C THR A 361 -4.23 -7.40 15.76
N SER A 362 -4.34 -8.60 15.17
CA SER A 362 -5.60 -9.36 15.12
C SER A 362 -6.11 -9.74 16.51
N TYR A 363 -5.22 -10.16 17.41
CA TYR A 363 -5.54 -10.41 18.82
C TYR A 363 -6.06 -9.15 19.52
N ALA A 364 -5.38 -8.01 19.35
CA ALA A 364 -5.81 -6.73 19.92
C ALA A 364 -7.18 -6.29 19.37
N ALA A 365 -7.41 -6.43 18.06
CA ALA A 365 -8.69 -6.11 17.44
C ALA A 365 -9.84 -6.98 18.00
N ASN A 366 -9.59 -8.28 18.20
CA ASN A 366 -10.58 -9.20 18.77
C ASN A 366 -10.99 -8.86 20.20
N LEU A 367 -10.03 -8.43 21.05
CA LEU A 367 -10.33 -8.04 22.42
C LEU A 367 -10.92 -6.63 22.53
N MET A 368 -10.52 -5.70 21.65
CA MET A 368 -11.03 -4.33 21.62
C MET A 368 -12.50 -4.25 21.19
N GLY A 369 -12.89 -5.04 20.18
CA GLY A 369 -14.25 -5.03 19.63
C GLY A 369 -14.54 -3.86 18.68
N ASN A 370 -15.54 -4.05 17.80
CA ASN A 370 -15.95 -3.12 16.73
C ASN A 370 -14.85 -2.76 15.70
N VAL A 371 -13.72 -3.48 15.73
CA VAL A 371 -12.60 -3.34 14.79
C VAL A 371 -12.19 -4.71 14.27
N GLU A 372 -11.59 -4.73 13.09
CA GLU A 372 -11.13 -5.96 12.44
C GLU A 372 -9.68 -5.78 11.96
N GLU A 373 -8.88 -6.82 12.12
CA GLU A 373 -7.63 -6.98 11.37
C GLU A 373 -7.92 -7.88 10.18
N GLU A 374 -7.53 -7.45 8.98
CA GLU A 374 -7.90 -8.13 7.75
C GLU A 374 -6.70 -8.42 6.86
N HIS A 375 -6.74 -9.58 6.21
CA HIS A 375 -5.86 -9.89 5.09
C HIS A 375 -6.53 -9.43 3.79
N ALA A 376 -6.36 -8.15 3.48
CA ALA A 376 -7.11 -7.46 2.43
C ALA A 376 -6.23 -6.52 1.61
N GLY A 377 -6.51 -6.45 0.32
CA GLY A 377 -5.98 -5.41 -0.58
C GLY A 377 -7.09 -4.42 -0.95
N GLY A 378 -6.72 -3.21 -1.35
CA GLY A 378 -7.72 -2.18 -1.57
C GLY A 378 -7.18 -0.92 -2.24
N ALA A 379 -8.07 -0.20 -2.90
CA ALA A 379 -7.74 1.04 -3.60
C ALA A 379 -8.92 1.99 -3.66
N LEU A 380 -8.64 3.29 -3.56
CA LEU A 380 -9.54 4.36 -3.98
C LEU A 380 -9.39 4.57 -5.48
N ALA A 381 -10.41 4.21 -6.25
CA ALA A 381 -10.40 4.27 -7.71
C ALA A 381 -11.23 5.46 -8.22
N PHE A 382 -10.60 6.33 -9.00
CA PHE A 382 -11.23 7.45 -9.68
C PHE A 382 -11.43 7.10 -11.15
N PRO A 383 -12.69 6.98 -11.63
CA PRO A 383 -12.97 6.78 -13.04
C PRO A 383 -12.30 7.83 -13.91
N SER A 384 -11.75 7.40 -15.04
CA SER A 384 -10.98 8.26 -15.94
C SER A 384 -11.39 8.08 -17.39
N TRP A 385 -11.22 9.14 -18.19
CA TRP A 385 -11.60 9.19 -19.59
C TRP A 385 -10.51 9.79 -20.46
N SER A 386 -10.37 9.27 -21.68
CA SER A 386 -9.61 9.89 -22.75
C SER A 386 -10.52 10.86 -23.50
N LEU A 387 -10.35 12.16 -23.28
CA LEU A 387 -11.25 13.20 -23.77
C LEU A 387 -10.93 13.65 -25.21
N GLY A 388 -9.76 13.25 -25.73
CA GLY A 388 -9.32 13.62 -27.08
C GLY A 388 -8.51 14.92 -27.07
N ASP A 389 -8.74 15.76 -28.08
CA ASP A 389 -7.94 16.96 -28.32
C ASP A 389 -8.59 18.23 -27.75
N GLU A 390 -9.90 18.21 -27.52
CA GLU A 390 -10.67 19.32 -26.95
C GLU A 390 -11.70 18.81 -25.94
N PHE A 391 -11.90 19.56 -24.85
CA PHE A 391 -12.90 19.26 -23.84
C PHE A 391 -13.53 20.51 -23.25
N GLN A 392 -14.86 20.52 -23.20
CA GLN A 392 -15.66 21.54 -22.53
C GLN A 392 -16.06 21.04 -21.14
N VAL A 393 -15.57 21.70 -20.10
CA VAL A 393 -15.96 21.41 -18.71
C VAL A 393 -17.42 21.82 -18.51
N ASN A 394 -18.15 20.99 -17.74
CA ASN A 394 -19.49 21.29 -17.24
C ASN A 394 -19.57 20.80 -15.78
N SER A 395 -18.90 21.54 -14.90
CA SER A 395 -18.73 21.16 -13.49
C SER A 395 -20.04 21.22 -12.69
N GLN A 396 -20.86 22.23 -12.98
CA GLN A 396 -22.14 22.47 -12.29
C GLN A 396 -23.10 21.28 -12.40
N ARG A 397 -22.99 20.48 -13.46
CA ARG A 397 -23.80 19.26 -13.60
C ARG A 397 -23.61 18.25 -12.46
N TYR A 398 -22.44 18.23 -11.83
CA TYR A 398 -22.09 17.21 -10.84
C TYR A 398 -22.48 17.62 -9.42
N ASN A 399 -22.19 18.87 -9.03
CA ASN A 399 -22.44 19.35 -7.66
C ASN A 399 -23.03 20.76 -7.59
N GLY A 400 -23.38 21.38 -8.72
CA GLY A 400 -23.92 22.74 -8.79
C GLY A 400 -22.93 23.87 -8.48
N ARG A 401 -21.66 23.56 -8.17
CA ARG A 401 -20.69 24.55 -7.69
C ARG A 401 -19.95 25.28 -8.81
N THR A 402 -19.51 26.49 -8.49
CA THR A 402 -18.74 27.41 -9.34
C THR A 402 -17.35 27.67 -8.77
N PHE A 403 -16.48 28.31 -9.56
CA PHE A 403 -15.19 28.77 -9.03
C PHE A 403 -15.33 29.81 -7.93
N ALA A 404 -16.38 30.64 -7.96
CA ALA A 404 -16.67 31.58 -6.86
C ALA A 404 -16.94 30.85 -5.53
N ASP A 405 -17.56 29.65 -5.56
CA ASP A 405 -17.72 28.82 -4.37
C ASP A 405 -16.38 28.26 -3.87
N VAL A 406 -15.45 27.97 -4.79
CA VAL A 406 -14.10 27.49 -4.44
C VAL A 406 -13.30 28.61 -3.78
N GLU A 407 -13.32 29.81 -4.37
CA GLU A 407 -12.69 31.00 -3.80
C GLU A 407 -13.23 31.31 -2.40
N ARG A 408 -14.55 31.31 -2.22
CA ARG A 408 -15.20 31.58 -0.94
C ARG A 408 -14.80 30.57 0.13
N ASP A 409 -14.88 29.28 -0.18
CA ASP A 409 -14.78 28.21 0.83
C ASP A 409 -13.34 27.77 1.10
N TYR A 410 -12.39 28.05 0.19
CA TYR A 410 -11.04 27.51 0.23
C TYR A 410 -9.92 28.58 0.06
N SER A 411 -10.22 29.84 0.38
CA SER A 411 -9.27 30.97 0.29
C SER A 411 -7.98 30.81 1.12
N ASP A 412 -7.98 29.92 2.12
CA ASP A 412 -6.80 29.62 2.94
C ASP A 412 -5.66 28.97 2.13
N PHE A 413 -6.00 28.16 1.13
CA PHE A 413 -5.02 27.39 0.34
C PHE A 413 -5.13 27.57 -1.17
N VAL A 414 -6.13 28.31 -1.65
CA VAL A 414 -6.24 28.71 -3.06
C VAL A 414 -5.75 30.15 -3.21
N ASP A 415 -4.69 30.36 -3.99
CA ASP A 415 -4.23 31.68 -4.45
C ASP A 415 -5.00 32.08 -5.72
N VAL A 416 -6.01 32.94 -5.54
CA VAL A 416 -6.91 33.38 -6.61
C VAL A 416 -6.23 34.45 -7.47
N ARG A 417 -6.39 34.32 -8.78
CA ARG A 417 -5.82 35.20 -9.79
C ARG A 417 -6.89 36.11 -10.38
N PRO A 418 -6.55 37.37 -10.73
CA PRO A 418 -7.50 38.34 -11.28
C PRO A 418 -8.23 37.87 -12.55
N GLU A 419 -7.65 36.92 -13.29
CA GLU A 419 -8.23 36.34 -14.49
C GLU A 419 -9.36 35.32 -14.19
N GLY A 420 -9.67 35.05 -12.92
CA GLY A 420 -10.78 34.18 -12.51
C GLY A 420 -10.40 32.69 -12.44
N TYR A 421 -9.19 32.38 -11.99
CA TYR A 421 -8.72 31.02 -11.72
C TYR A 421 -7.88 31.01 -10.43
N GLY A 422 -7.50 29.83 -9.93
CA GLY A 422 -6.72 29.70 -8.69
C GLY A 422 -5.51 28.80 -8.85
N VAL A 423 -4.49 28.99 -8.02
CA VAL A 423 -3.34 28.08 -7.89
C VAL A 423 -3.25 27.60 -6.45
N ASP A 424 -3.03 26.31 -6.25
CA ASP A 424 -2.86 25.76 -4.89
C ASP A 424 -1.56 26.26 -4.26
N ARG A 425 -1.62 26.72 -3.01
CA ARG A 425 -0.47 27.28 -2.28
C ARG A 425 0.55 26.24 -1.84
N PHE A 426 0.14 24.98 -1.73
CA PHE A 426 0.99 23.87 -1.30
C PHE A 426 1.51 23.06 -2.50
N CYS A 427 0.86 23.16 -3.65
CA CYS A 427 1.23 22.49 -4.89
C CYS A 427 0.99 23.40 -6.10
N ASP A 428 2.02 24.13 -6.52
CA ASP A 428 1.99 25.04 -7.68
C ASP A 428 1.58 24.39 -9.01
N LYS A 429 1.66 23.06 -9.09
CA LYS A 429 1.19 22.25 -10.22
C LYS A 429 -0.32 22.04 -10.25
N LEU A 430 -1.04 22.31 -9.16
CA LEU A 430 -2.50 22.22 -9.10
C LEU A 430 -3.12 23.59 -9.38
N VAL A 431 -3.92 23.66 -10.44
CA VAL A 431 -4.59 24.88 -10.89
C VAL A 431 -6.10 24.68 -10.89
N TYR A 432 -6.83 25.53 -10.19
CA TYR A 432 -8.28 25.54 -10.15
C TYR A 432 -8.83 26.36 -11.31
N ILE A 433 -9.67 25.76 -12.15
CA ILE A 433 -10.24 26.39 -13.34
C ILE A 433 -11.76 26.57 -13.21
N PRO A 434 -12.37 27.52 -13.92
CA PRO A 434 -13.82 27.72 -13.89
C PRO A 434 -14.66 26.53 -14.37
N GLU A 435 -15.91 26.49 -13.89
CA GLU A 435 -16.89 25.43 -14.14
C GLU A 435 -17.25 25.20 -15.61
N ALA A 436 -17.00 26.19 -16.46
CA ALA A 436 -17.28 26.19 -17.90
C ALA A 436 -16.00 26.39 -18.74
N ALA A 437 -14.82 26.06 -18.20
CA ALA A 437 -13.57 26.15 -18.93
C ALA A 437 -13.51 25.18 -20.13
N ARG A 438 -12.82 25.57 -21.20
CA ARG A 438 -12.63 24.80 -22.43
C ARG A 438 -11.14 24.59 -22.68
N ALA A 439 -10.69 23.36 -22.63
CA ALA A 439 -9.29 23.00 -22.86
C ALA A 439 -9.08 22.45 -24.27
N THR A 440 -8.00 22.84 -24.93
CA THR A 440 -7.65 22.38 -26.28
C THR A 440 -6.15 22.16 -26.46
N LEU A 441 -5.81 21.08 -27.18
CA LEU A 441 -4.43 20.73 -27.54
C LEU A 441 -3.93 21.45 -28.79
N TYR A 442 -4.82 22.08 -29.58
CA TYR A 442 -4.42 22.70 -30.85
C TYR A 442 -3.50 23.91 -30.65
N ASP A 443 -3.84 24.76 -29.69
CA ASP A 443 -3.06 25.93 -29.26
C ASP A 443 -2.50 25.79 -27.84
N GLN A 444 -2.76 24.66 -27.18
CA GLN A 444 -2.34 24.34 -25.82
C GLN A 444 -2.81 25.38 -24.80
N ARG A 445 -4.11 25.71 -24.84
CA ARG A 445 -4.73 26.66 -23.91
C ARG A 445 -6.00 26.13 -23.27
N ILE A 446 -6.32 26.71 -22.12
CA ILE A 446 -7.61 26.59 -21.45
C ILE A 446 -8.26 27.97 -21.45
N TYR A 447 -9.52 28.02 -21.90
CA TYR A 447 -10.29 29.25 -22.09
C TYR A 447 -11.52 29.28 -21.18
N TRP A 448 -11.91 30.46 -20.73
CA TRP A 448 -13.21 30.70 -20.09
C TRP A 448 -13.63 32.16 -20.28
N GLU A 449 -14.87 32.48 -19.93
CA GLU A 449 -15.35 33.85 -19.86
C GLU A 449 -15.32 34.34 -18.41
N HIS A 450 -14.80 35.56 -18.19
CA HIS A 450 -14.80 36.21 -16.90
C HIS A 450 -15.07 37.70 -17.09
N HIS A 451 -16.10 38.23 -16.43
CA HIS A 451 -16.56 39.62 -16.56
C HIS A 451 -16.74 40.08 -18.02
N GLY A 452 -17.36 39.24 -18.86
CA GLY A 452 -17.61 39.55 -20.28
C GLY A 452 -16.37 39.55 -21.18
N LYS A 453 -15.20 39.13 -20.67
CA LYS A 453 -13.96 38.98 -21.43
C LYS A 453 -13.52 37.53 -21.46
N GLN A 454 -13.03 37.09 -22.61
CA GLN A 454 -12.40 35.77 -22.73
C GLN A 454 -11.02 35.81 -22.06
N GLN A 455 -10.82 34.90 -21.11
CA GLN A 455 -9.56 34.69 -20.41
C GLN A 455 -8.95 33.36 -20.84
N SER A 456 -7.64 33.21 -20.64
CA SER A 456 -6.98 31.92 -20.88
C SER A 456 -5.64 31.76 -20.18
N ILE A 457 -5.28 30.50 -19.93
CA ILE A 457 -3.96 30.07 -19.44
C ILE A 457 -3.37 28.99 -20.35
N ALA A 458 -2.06 28.76 -20.22
CA ALA A 458 -1.39 27.67 -20.90
C ALA A 458 -1.83 26.31 -20.33
N LEU A 459 -2.01 25.33 -21.21
CA LEU A 459 -2.21 23.92 -20.90
C LEU A 459 -0.86 23.20 -20.92
N GLU A 460 -0.39 22.76 -19.77
CA GLU A 460 0.96 22.21 -19.58
C GLU A 460 0.91 20.75 -19.10
N PRO A 461 1.77 19.85 -19.63
CA PRO A 461 1.83 18.45 -19.20
C PRO A 461 2.15 18.22 -17.72
N SER A 462 2.86 19.15 -17.07
CA SER A 462 3.28 19.06 -15.67
C SER A 462 2.19 19.48 -14.68
N LYS A 463 1.09 20.09 -15.16
CA LYS A 463 0.03 20.66 -14.33
C LYS A 463 -1.22 19.78 -14.31
N VAL A 464 -1.99 19.93 -13.24
CA VAL A 464 -3.31 19.33 -13.05
C VAL A 464 -4.32 20.44 -12.93
N TYR A 465 -5.34 20.42 -13.79
CA TYR A 465 -6.38 21.44 -13.80
C TYR A 465 -7.65 20.87 -13.16
N MET A 466 -8.13 21.47 -12.09
CA MET A 466 -9.27 20.98 -11.31
C MET A 466 -10.46 21.92 -11.45
N ALA A 467 -11.59 21.39 -11.88
CA ALA A 467 -12.86 22.13 -11.90
C ALA A 467 -13.53 22.12 -10.51
N PRO A 468 -14.52 22.99 -10.24
CA PRO A 468 -15.19 23.09 -8.93
C PRO A 468 -15.87 21.81 -8.41
N SER A 469 -16.10 20.82 -9.27
CA SER A 469 -16.60 19.48 -8.90
C SER A 469 -15.52 18.52 -8.44
N GLY A 470 -14.27 18.97 -8.38
CA GLY A 470 -13.11 18.10 -8.17
C GLY A 470 -12.69 17.33 -9.43
N TYR A 471 -13.39 17.48 -10.55
CA TYR A 471 -13.00 16.86 -11.81
C TYR A 471 -11.64 17.37 -12.26
N ARG A 472 -10.69 16.46 -12.47
CA ARG A 472 -9.31 16.77 -12.84
C ARG A 472 -9.08 16.56 -14.32
N LEU A 473 -8.31 17.43 -14.93
CA LEU A 473 -7.89 17.40 -16.31
C LEU A 473 -6.36 17.43 -16.38
N LYS A 474 -5.78 16.57 -17.21
CA LYS A 474 -4.34 16.51 -17.49
C LYS A 474 -4.08 16.38 -18.99
N MET A 475 -2.96 16.94 -19.43
CA MET A 475 -2.41 16.69 -20.76
C MET A 475 -1.40 15.53 -20.66
N GLU A 476 -1.71 14.37 -21.25
CA GLU A 476 -0.87 13.17 -21.20
C GLU A 476 -0.43 12.71 -22.60
N LYS A 477 0.83 12.26 -22.72
CA LYS A 477 1.32 11.62 -23.93
C LYS A 477 0.68 10.24 -24.06
N HIS A 478 0.25 9.88 -25.25
CA HIS A 478 -0.28 8.55 -25.51
C HIS A 478 0.85 7.50 -25.34
N PRO A 479 0.61 6.38 -24.62
CA PRO A 479 1.67 5.45 -24.24
C PRO A 479 2.35 4.77 -25.44
N SER A 480 1.64 4.63 -26.56
CA SER A 480 2.13 3.89 -27.72
C SER A 480 1.88 4.59 -29.06
N ALA A 481 1.54 5.89 -29.04
CA ALA A 481 1.37 6.67 -30.25
C ALA A 481 2.08 8.02 -30.09
N PRO A 482 2.63 8.62 -31.16
CA PRO A 482 3.25 9.95 -31.11
C PRO A 482 2.16 11.03 -31.10
N SER A 483 1.27 11.01 -30.11
CA SER A 483 0.19 11.98 -29.90
C SER A 483 0.00 12.29 -28.43
N TRP A 484 -0.59 13.44 -28.15
CA TRP A 484 -1.05 13.84 -26.83
C TRP A 484 -2.56 13.69 -26.75
N ARG A 485 -3.09 13.63 -25.53
CA ARG A 485 -4.53 13.61 -25.25
C ARG A 485 -4.82 14.32 -23.94
N LEU A 486 -6.03 14.83 -23.83
CA LEU A 486 -6.63 15.22 -22.57
C LEU A 486 -7.13 13.98 -21.83
N VAL A 487 -6.75 13.83 -20.57
CA VAL A 487 -7.25 12.80 -19.65
C VAL A 487 -8.02 13.48 -18.54
N GLY A 488 -9.28 13.08 -18.39
CA GLY A 488 -10.14 13.54 -17.31
C GLY A 488 -10.31 12.47 -16.25
N SER A 489 -10.37 12.85 -14.98
CA SER A 489 -10.65 11.95 -13.86
C SER A 489 -11.70 12.55 -12.94
N SER A 490 -12.60 11.71 -12.45
CA SER A 490 -13.63 12.11 -11.48
C SER A 490 -13.00 12.71 -10.22
N GLY A 491 -13.72 13.66 -9.62
CA GLY A 491 -13.47 14.15 -8.26
C GLY A 491 -13.87 13.11 -7.21
N ASP A 492 -14.97 12.40 -7.45
CA ASP A 492 -15.46 11.34 -6.58
C ASP A 492 -14.79 10.01 -6.91
N GLY A 493 -14.24 9.36 -5.87
CA GLY A 493 -13.61 8.05 -5.94
C GLY A 493 -14.48 6.95 -5.33
N ILE A 494 -14.21 5.72 -5.75
CA ILE A 494 -14.85 4.51 -5.20
C ILE A 494 -13.81 3.76 -4.38
N VAL A 495 -14.11 3.52 -3.11
CA VAL A 495 -13.30 2.63 -2.26
C VAL A 495 -13.58 1.19 -2.66
N CYS A 496 -12.57 0.52 -3.21
CA CYS A 496 -12.60 -0.89 -3.55
C CYS A 496 -11.82 -1.68 -2.49
N HIS A 497 -12.49 -2.58 -1.78
CA HIS A 497 -11.92 -3.42 -0.73
C HIS A 497 -12.01 -4.90 -1.13
N LYS A 498 -10.90 -5.64 -1.00
CA LYS A 498 -10.76 -7.05 -1.41
C LYS A 498 -10.18 -7.90 -0.29
N PRO A 499 -11.02 -8.36 0.66
CA PRO A 499 -10.62 -9.17 1.80
C PRO A 499 -10.54 -10.66 1.46
N CYS A 500 -10.06 -11.46 2.42
CA CYS A 500 -10.19 -12.93 2.47
C CYS A 500 -9.79 -13.66 1.17
N THR A 501 -8.79 -13.13 0.47
CA THR A 501 -8.36 -13.66 -0.84
C THR A 501 -7.19 -14.63 -0.67
N VAL A 502 -7.41 -15.89 -1.07
CA VAL A 502 -6.34 -16.92 -1.05
C VAL A 502 -5.18 -16.55 -1.97
N SER A 503 -4.00 -17.12 -1.72
CA SER A 503 -2.84 -16.96 -2.61
C SER A 503 -3.20 -17.36 -4.04
N GLY A 504 -2.82 -16.54 -5.03
CA GLY A 504 -3.23 -16.70 -6.43
C GLY A 504 -4.59 -16.07 -6.78
N GLY A 505 -5.42 -15.68 -5.81
CA GLY A 505 -6.69 -14.98 -6.04
C GLY A 505 -6.55 -13.48 -6.39
N GLY A 506 -5.31 -12.99 -6.47
CA GLY A 506 -4.99 -11.63 -6.92
C GLY A 506 -5.43 -10.54 -5.95
N LYS A 507 -5.13 -10.67 -4.65
CA LYS A 507 -5.42 -9.65 -3.63
C LYS A 507 -4.90 -8.27 -4.04
N SER A 508 -3.60 -8.18 -4.33
CA SER A 508 -2.89 -6.94 -4.66
C SER A 508 -3.18 -6.42 -6.08
N GLU A 509 -3.78 -7.24 -6.95
CA GLU A 509 -4.19 -6.81 -8.30
C GLU A 509 -5.23 -5.67 -8.27
N ILE A 510 -5.97 -5.53 -7.16
CA ILE A 510 -6.98 -4.47 -7.03
C ILE A 510 -6.36 -3.08 -7.02
N SER A 511 -5.12 -2.92 -6.54
CA SER A 511 -4.39 -1.65 -6.55
C SER A 511 -3.38 -1.53 -7.70
N LYS A 512 -2.95 -2.66 -8.31
CA LYS A 512 -1.99 -2.67 -9.44
C LYS A 512 -2.45 -1.87 -10.66
N SER A 513 -1.53 -1.19 -11.35
CA SER A 513 -1.84 -0.38 -12.52
C SER A 513 -2.39 -1.22 -13.68
N LEU A 514 -3.57 -0.85 -14.20
CA LEU A 514 -4.13 -1.49 -15.40
C LEU A 514 -3.36 -1.08 -16.66
N ARG A 515 -2.67 0.06 -16.65
CA ARG A 515 -1.98 0.63 -17.82
C ARG A 515 -0.90 -0.32 -18.35
N ASP A 516 -0.24 -1.06 -17.47
CA ASP A 516 0.84 -2.00 -17.84
C ASP A 516 0.32 -3.25 -18.57
N TYR A 517 -0.98 -3.55 -18.43
CA TYR A 517 -1.65 -4.66 -19.10
C TYR A 517 -2.44 -4.24 -20.35
N MET A 518 -2.48 -2.94 -20.66
CA MET A 518 -3.13 -2.44 -21.86
C MET A 518 -2.25 -2.68 -23.08
N LEU A 519 -2.82 -3.35 -24.08
CA LEU A 519 -2.16 -3.64 -25.35
C LEU A 519 -2.46 -2.54 -26.36
N SER A 520 -1.50 -2.27 -27.23
CA SER A 520 -1.65 -1.35 -28.35
C SER A 520 -1.67 -2.12 -29.65
N GLY A 521 -2.65 -1.84 -30.51
CA GLY A 521 -2.82 -2.51 -31.80
C GLY A 521 -3.47 -1.63 -32.85
N PRO A 522 -3.56 -2.08 -34.10
CA PRO A 522 -4.19 -1.32 -35.17
C PRO A 522 -5.71 -1.20 -34.97
N ILE A 523 -6.35 -0.32 -35.74
CA ILE A 523 -7.81 -0.36 -35.94
C ILE A 523 -8.07 -1.18 -37.19
N PHE A 524 -8.80 -2.28 -37.05
CA PHE A 524 -9.01 -3.23 -38.13
C PHE A 524 -10.09 -2.78 -39.12
N VAL A 525 -9.81 -3.02 -40.40
CA VAL A 525 -10.72 -2.84 -41.54
C VAL A 525 -10.86 -4.17 -42.26
N ASN A 526 -12.07 -4.58 -42.61
CA ASN A 526 -12.28 -5.81 -43.38
C ASN A 526 -12.10 -5.53 -44.86
N ASN A 527 -12.90 -4.60 -45.40
CA ASN A 527 -12.82 -4.13 -46.77
C ASN A 527 -13.18 -2.65 -46.79
N LEU A 528 -12.20 -1.80 -47.17
CA LEU A 528 -12.29 -0.35 -46.98
C LEU A 528 -13.54 0.25 -47.64
N ASP A 529 -13.79 -0.06 -48.92
CA ASP A 529 -14.88 0.55 -49.68
C ASP A 529 -16.25 0.17 -49.11
N SER A 530 -16.45 -1.12 -48.82
CA SER A 530 -17.72 -1.61 -48.26
C SER A 530 -17.95 -1.14 -46.82
N ASP A 531 -16.88 -1.06 -46.01
CA ASP A 531 -16.95 -0.54 -44.65
C ASP A 531 -17.22 0.98 -44.67
N PHE A 532 -16.62 1.73 -45.61
CA PHE A 532 -16.88 3.16 -45.80
C PHE A 532 -18.29 3.47 -46.30
N ALA A 533 -18.88 2.60 -47.13
CA ALA A 533 -20.28 2.72 -47.53
C ALA A 533 -21.21 2.62 -46.31
N LYS A 534 -21.01 1.60 -45.46
CA LYS A 534 -21.80 1.41 -44.22
C LYS A 534 -21.59 2.55 -43.22
N LEU A 535 -20.38 3.11 -43.13
CA LEU A 535 -20.10 4.25 -42.27
C LEU A 535 -20.81 5.53 -42.75
N ASP A 536 -20.91 5.74 -44.06
CA ASP A 536 -21.70 6.85 -44.61
C ASP A 536 -23.18 6.73 -44.21
N GLU A 537 -23.77 5.54 -44.37
CA GLU A 537 -25.14 5.27 -43.92
C GLU A 537 -25.28 5.57 -42.43
N LEU A 538 -24.31 5.13 -41.62
CA LEU A 538 -24.29 5.38 -40.18
C LEU A 538 -24.19 6.88 -39.83
N PHE A 539 -23.37 7.65 -40.54
CA PHE A 539 -23.15 9.07 -40.25
C PHE A 539 -24.29 9.97 -40.72
N THR A 540 -25.02 9.54 -41.75
CA THR A 540 -26.13 10.27 -42.38
C THR A 540 -27.51 9.86 -41.87
N LYS A 541 -27.64 8.70 -41.21
CA LYS A 541 -28.89 8.21 -40.63
C LYS A 541 -29.53 9.25 -39.70
N ASP A 542 -30.85 9.41 -39.81
CA ASP A 542 -31.62 10.14 -38.80
C ASP A 542 -31.81 9.29 -37.53
N TYR A 543 -31.39 9.87 -36.41
CA TYR A 543 -31.45 9.27 -35.09
C TYR A 543 -32.61 9.82 -34.24
N SER A 544 -33.42 10.76 -34.75
CA SER A 544 -34.51 11.39 -34.00
C SER A 544 -35.56 10.37 -33.53
N THR A 545 -35.80 9.34 -34.32
CA THR A 545 -36.84 8.31 -34.10
C THR A 545 -36.45 7.20 -33.11
N ARG A 546 -35.24 7.22 -32.56
CA ARG A 546 -34.71 6.12 -31.74
C ARG A 546 -35.38 5.93 -30.39
N TRP A 547 -36.01 6.96 -29.83
CA TRP A 547 -36.50 6.94 -28.45
C TRP A 547 -37.85 6.24 -28.35
N ARG A 548 -38.07 5.47 -27.29
CA ARG A 548 -39.42 5.01 -26.94
C ARG A 548 -40.27 6.22 -26.53
N GLU A 549 -41.57 6.15 -26.80
CA GLU A 549 -42.50 7.23 -26.47
C GLU A 549 -42.61 7.50 -24.96
N ASP A 550 -42.45 6.44 -24.15
CA ASP A 550 -42.50 6.46 -22.69
C ASP A 550 -41.15 6.77 -22.02
N SER A 551 -40.09 7.04 -22.80
CA SER A 551 -38.79 7.35 -22.23
C SER A 551 -38.75 8.76 -21.62
N ALA A 552 -38.42 8.84 -20.33
CA ALA A 552 -38.20 10.10 -19.63
C ALA A 552 -37.00 10.92 -20.18
N GLU A 553 -36.13 10.29 -20.96
CA GLU A 553 -34.93 10.89 -21.56
C GLU A 553 -35.19 11.39 -23.00
N LYS A 554 -36.41 11.20 -23.53
CA LYS A 554 -36.77 11.61 -24.90
C LYS A 554 -36.73 13.15 -25.03
N PRO A 555 -35.86 13.71 -25.89
CA PRO A 555 -35.83 15.14 -26.16
C PRO A 555 -37.07 15.58 -26.93
N ASP A 556 -37.49 16.82 -26.68
CA ASP A 556 -38.46 17.49 -27.54
C ASP A 556 -37.78 17.98 -28.83
N TYR A 557 -37.91 17.19 -29.90
CA TYR A 557 -37.33 17.52 -31.20
C TYR A 557 -38.06 18.65 -31.93
N THR A 558 -39.21 19.13 -31.42
CA THR A 558 -39.84 20.36 -31.93
C THR A 558 -39.09 21.61 -31.49
N GLN A 559 -38.33 21.52 -30.39
CA GLN A 559 -37.52 22.63 -29.84
C GLN A 559 -36.02 22.46 -30.14
N LEU A 560 -35.54 21.24 -30.33
CA LEU A 560 -34.12 20.92 -30.52
C LEU A 560 -33.94 19.95 -31.69
N THR A 561 -33.27 20.34 -32.76
CA THR A 561 -32.97 19.41 -33.86
C THR A 561 -31.99 18.32 -33.42
N SER A 562 -32.24 17.07 -33.81
CA SER A 562 -31.29 15.97 -33.58
C SER A 562 -29.97 16.27 -34.29
N ARG A 563 -28.87 16.34 -33.53
CA ARG A 563 -27.54 16.57 -34.10
C ARG A 563 -27.12 15.38 -34.96
N PRO A 564 -26.46 15.59 -36.11
CA PRO A 564 -25.76 14.54 -36.84
C PRO A 564 -24.68 13.85 -36.01
N LEU A 565 -24.18 12.70 -36.46
CA LEU A 565 -23.17 11.95 -35.71
C LEU A 565 -21.82 12.70 -35.66
N LEU A 566 -21.38 13.23 -36.79
CA LEU A 566 -20.09 13.93 -36.92
C LEU A 566 -20.11 15.40 -36.46
N ASP A 567 -21.26 15.95 -36.05
CA ASP A 567 -21.41 17.33 -35.57
C ASP A 567 -20.37 17.68 -34.47
N PRO A 568 -19.58 18.77 -34.61
CA PRO A 568 -18.53 19.12 -33.66
C PRO A 568 -19.05 19.38 -32.24
N LYS A 569 -20.32 19.80 -32.08
CA LYS A 569 -20.96 19.99 -30.77
C LYS A 569 -21.35 18.67 -30.11
N ARG A 570 -21.28 17.54 -30.83
CA ARG A 570 -21.57 16.20 -30.32
C ARG A 570 -20.28 15.52 -29.86
N SER A 571 -20.17 15.25 -28.56
CA SER A 571 -19.00 14.59 -27.99
C SER A 571 -18.90 13.12 -28.41
N LEU A 572 -17.67 12.58 -28.43
CA LEU A 572 -17.42 11.17 -28.71
C LEU A 572 -18.19 10.23 -27.77
N GLY A 573 -18.22 10.53 -26.46
CA GLY A 573 -18.98 9.74 -25.49
C GLY A 573 -20.48 9.71 -25.79
N SER A 574 -21.06 10.81 -26.30
CA SER A 574 -22.46 10.84 -26.70
C SER A 574 -22.75 10.04 -27.98
N VAL A 575 -21.77 9.94 -28.90
CA VAL A 575 -21.84 9.05 -30.07
C VAL A 575 -21.76 7.59 -29.65
N ILE A 576 -20.91 7.25 -28.68
CA ILE A 576 -20.86 5.90 -28.11
C ILE A 576 -22.22 5.57 -27.47
N LYS A 577 -22.81 6.48 -26.67
CA LYS A 577 -24.16 6.30 -26.09
C LYS A 577 -25.22 6.10 -27.18
N LEU A 578 -25.17 6.88 -28.26
CA LEU A 578 -26.11 6.77 -29.39
C LEU A 578 -26.08 5.40 -30.06
N LEU A 579 -24.88 4.81 -30.16
CA LEU A 579 -24.60 3.56 -30.83
C LEU A 579 -24.49 2.36 -29.87
N THR A 580 -24.97 2.51 -28.64
CA THR A 580 -25.04 1.42 -27.65
C THR A 580 -26.50 1.12 -27.37
N PRO A 581 -26.95 -0.14 -27.41
CA PRO A 581 -28.32 -0.50 -27.06
C PRO A 581 -28.72 0.04 -25.68
N SER A 582 -29.93 0.59 -25.57
CA SER A 582 -30.47 1.18 -24.34
C SER A 582 -31.94 0.83 -24.15
N ARG A 583 -32.37 0.71 -22.88
CA ARG A 583 -33.78 0.57 -22.51
C ARG A 583 -34.66 1.77 -22.92
N ASP A 584 -34.02 2.91 -23.14
CA ASP A 584 -34.69 4.15 -23.57
C ASP A 584 -34.97 4.19 -25.08
N PHE A 585 -34.36 3.27 -25.84
CA PHE A 585 -34.51 3.19 -27.29
C PHE A 585 -35.53 2.16 -27.72
N THR A 586 -36.11 2.33 -28.90
CA THR A 586 -37.07 1.38 -29.48
C THR A 586 -36.41 0.01 -29.70
N ASP A 587 -37.21 -1.06 -29.62
CA ASP A 587 -36.72 -2.42 -29.84
C ASP A 587 -36.18 -2.61 -31.27
N GLU A 588 -36.80 -1.95 -32.23
CA GLU A 588 -36.33 -1.91 -33.62
C GLU A 588 -34.94 -1.30 -33.71
N TYR A 589 -34.71 -0.14 -33.08
CA TYR A 589 -33.40 0.53 -33.08
C TYR A 589 -32.33 -0.32 -32.37
N ASN A 590 -32.66 -0.92 -31.23
CA ASN A 590 -31.75 -1.81 -30.51
C ASN A 590 -31.42 -3.09 -31.32
N THR A 591 -32.37 -3.62 -32.08
CA THR A 591 -32.16 -4.77 -32.96
C THR A 591 -31.26 -4.39 -34.13
N TRP A 592 -31.49 -3.23 -34.75
CA TRP A 592 -30.62 -2.69 -35.78
C TRP A 592 -29.18 -2.46 -35.28
N LEU A 593 -28.98 -1.90 -34.07
CA LEU A 593 -27.65 -1.74 -33.50
C LEU A 593 -26.88 -3.07 -33.36
N LYS A 594 -27.58 -4.18 -33.08
CA LYS A 594 -26.95 -5.51 -32.95
C LYS A 594 -26.48 -6.09 -34.28
N THR A 595 -26.98 -5.59 -35.42
CA THR A 595 -26.54 -6.07 -36.75
C THR A 595 -25.23 -5.43 -37.19
N ILE A 596 -24.80 -4.33 -36.55
CA ILE A 596 -23.58 -3.61 -36.89
C ILE A 596 -22.35 -4.34 -36.31
N PRO A 597 -21.37 -4.73 -37.15
CA PRO A 597 -20.14 -5.36 -36.69
C PRO A 597 -19.31 -4.46 -35.74
N GLY A 598 -18.63 -5.08 -34.78
CA GLY A 598 -17.77 -4.38 -33.83
C GLY A 598 -16.63 -3.56 -34.47
N SER A 599 -16.10 -4.00 -35.61
CA SER A 599 -15.08 -3.27 -36.37
C SER A 599 -15.60 -1.93 -36.90
N LEU A 600 -16.86 -1.87 -37.36
CA LEU A 600 -17.47 -0.61 -37.82
C LEU A 600 -17.64 0.38 -36.67
N TYR A 601 -18.00 -0.07 -35.47
CA TYR A 601 -18.04 0.81 -34.30
C TYR A 601 -16.65 1.38 -33.97
N ALA A 602 -15.61 0.55 -34.03
CA ALA A 602 -14.24 1.02 -33.83
C ALA A 602 -13.84 2.11 -34.85
N MET A 603 -14.18 1.92 -36.13
CA MET A 603 -13.95 2.89 -37.20
C MET A 603 -14.78 4.17 -37.01
N ALA A 604 -16.07 4.05 -36.71
CA ALA A 604 -16.96 5.19 -36.48
C ALA A 604 -16.46 6.09 -35.35
N PHE A 605 -16.02 5.49 -34.24
CA PHE A 605 -15.51 6.25 -33.08
C PHE A 605 -14.16 6.90 -33.34
N ILE A 606 -13.25 6.25 -34.08
CA ILE A 606 -11.96 6.86 -34.41
C ILE A 606 -12.12 7.99 -35.43
N ILE A 607 -12.99 7.82 -36.44
CA ILE A 607 -13.32 8.87 -37.40
C ILE A 607 -13.96 10.06 -36.69
N LYS A 608 -14.94 9.81 -35.81
CA LYS A 608 -15.55 10.87 -35.00
C LYS A 608 -14.53 11.65 -34.19
N ARG A 609 -13.50 10.98 -33.66
CA ARG A 609 -12.45 11.62 -32.86
C ARG A 609 -11.59 12.60 -33.67
N PHE A 610 -11.29 12.28 -34.93
CA PHE A 610 -10.43 13.10 -35.77
C PHE A 610 -11.20 14.08 -36.66
N CYS A 611 -12.49 13.87 -36.87
CA CYS A 611 -13.33 14.69 -37.73
C CYS A 611 -13.27 16.16 -37.31
N LYS A 612 -12.92 17.03 -38.26
CA LYS A 612 -12.83 18.47 -38.04
C LYS A 612 -13.89 19.22 -38.83
N PRO A 613 -14.36 20.39 -38.34
CA PRO A 613 -15.33 21.21 -39.05
C PRO A 613 -14.89 21.58 -40.46
N GLU A 614 -13.60 21.80 -40.69
CA GLU A 614 -13.07 22.28 -41.98
C GLU A 614 -13.17 21.23 -43.10
N TRP A 615 -13.43 19.97 -42.77
CA TRP A 615 -13.55 18.89 -43.76
C TRP A 615 -14.90 18.92 -44.49
N ASN A 616 -15.86 19.74 -44.04
CA ASN A 616 -17.18 19.90 -44.66
C ASN A 616 -17.88 18.56 -44.99
N GLY A 617 -17.67 17.54 -44.14
CA GLY A 617 -18.24 16.20 -44.32
C GLY A 617 -17.41 15.23 -45.16
N ASP A 618 -16.34 15.66 -45.84
CA ASP A 618 -15.41 14.76 -46.54
C ASP A 618 -14.42 14.12 -45.57
N TRP A 619 -14.90 13.20 -44.74
CA TRP A 619 -14.02 12.43 -43.86
C TRP A 619 -13.24 11.35 -44.63
N ARG A 620 -13.76 10.84 -45.75
CA ARG A 620 -13.22 9.67 -46.46
C ARG A 620 -11.81 9.88 -46.99
N SER A 621 -11.53 11.04 -47.59
CA SER A 621 -10.22 11.35 -48.18
C SER A 621 -9.08 11.38 -47.16
N HIS A 622 -9.40 11.46 -45.86
CA HIS A 622 -8.44 11.50 -44.78
C HIS A 622 -8.05 10.12 -44.23
N PHE A 623 -8.82 9.06 -44.55
CA PHE A 623 -8.57 7.71 -44.06
C PHE A 623 -8.29 6.73 -45.20
N SER A 624 -7.33 5.84 -44.98
CA SER A 624 -6.88 4.90 -46.00
C SER A 624 -6.36 3.60 -45.38
N VAL A 625 -5.99 2.64 -46.22
CA VAL A 625 -5.18 1.47 -45.87
C VAL A 625 -3.95 1.43 -46.77
N ASP A 626 -2.90 0.74 -46.35
CA ASP A 626 -1.78 0.46 -47.25
C ASP A 626 -2.18 -0.51 -48.35
N VAL A 627 -1.49 -0.49 -49.48
CA VAL A 627 -1.51 -1.61 -50.44
C VAL A 627 -0.30 -2.49 -50.12
N VAL A 628 -0.54 -3.72 -49.65
CA VAL A 628 0.48 -4.68 -49.23
C VAL A 628 0.48 -5.84 -50.20
N ASN A 629 1.59 -6.04 -50.92
CA ASN A 629 1.73 -7.08 -51.95
C ASN A 629 0.64 -7.02 -53.06
N GLY A 630 0.15 -5.82 -53.38
CA GLY A 630 -0.88 -5.61 -54.39
C GLY A 630 -2.33 -5.66 -53.87
N GLU A 631 -2.53 -6.03 -52.60
CA GLU A 631 -3.85 -6.12 -51.97
C GLU A 631 -4.07 -5.00 -50.94
N PRO A 632 -5.29 -4.46 -50.78
CA PRO A 632 -5.61 -3.54 -49.70
C PRO A 632 -5.36 -4.16 -48.33
N GLY A 633 -4.65 -3.45 -47.46
CA GLY A 633 -4.35 -3.86 -46.10
C GLY A 633 -5.55 -3.74 -45.16
N HIS A 634 -5.37 -4.24 -43.94
CA HIS A 634 -6.43 -4.33 -42.92
C HIS A 634 -6.23 -3.37 -41.74
N GLU A 635 -5.32 -2.41 -41.84
CA GLU A 635 -5.04 -1.41 -40.80
C GLU A 635 -5.51 -0.03 -41.26
N LEU A 636 -6.50 0.54 -40.57
CA LEU A 636 -6.96 1.90 -40.85
C LEU A 636 -5.86 2.92 -40.53
N LYS A 637 -5.61 3.82 -41.47
CA LYS A 637 -4.68 4.94 -41.35
C LYS A 637 -5.41 6.27 -41.42
N PHE A 638 -4.80 7.28 -40.82
CA PHE A 638 -5.20 8.68 -40.94
C PHE A 638 -4.01 9.47 -41.51
N HIS A 639 -4.15 10.07 -42.69
CA HIS A 639 -3.05 10.74 -43.42
C HIS A 639 -1.75 9.92 -43.45
N ASN A 640 -1.84 8.66 -43.88
CA ASN A 640 -0.73 7.68 -43.94
C ASN A 640 -0.10 7.30 -42.59
N ARG A 641 -0.59 7.83 -41.47
CA ARG A 641 -0.18 7.46 -40.12
C ARG A 641 -1.04 6.31 -39.59
N LYS A 642 -0.38 5.31 -39.00
CA LYS A 642 -1.07 4.19 -38.32
C LYS A 642 -1.87 4.71 -37.12
N LEU A 643 -3.14 4.29 -37.06
CA LEU A 643 -4.00 4.52 -35.91
C LEU A 643 -3.73 3.46 -34.84
N VAL A 644 -3.76 3.88 -33.57
CA VAL A 644 -3.49 2.99 -32.44
C VAL A 644 -4.75 2.88 -31.58
N GLY A 645 -5.32 1.68 -31.53
CA GLY A 645 -6.34 1.27 -30.58
C GLY A 645 -5.74 0.69 -29.31
N MET A 646 -6.45 0.85 -28.20
CA MET A 646 -6.12 0.21 -26.92
C MET A 646 -6.96 -1.05 -26.74
N TYR A 647 -6.36 -2.10 -26.19
CA TYR A 647 -6.97 -3.41 -26.03
C TYR A 647 -6.64 -4.00 -24.66
N LEU A 648 -7.48 -4.93 -24.18
CA LEU A 648 -7.17 -5.79 -23.04
C LEU A 648 -7.30 -7.25 -23.44
N ARG A 649 -6.41 -8.08 -22.89
CA ARG A 649 -6.57 -9.53 -22.91
C ARG A 649 -7.53 -9.96 -21.81
N VAL A 650 -8.58 -10.69 -22.15
CA VAL A 650 -9.55 -11.24 -21.21
C VAL A 650 -9.57 -12.76 -21.34
N GLY A 651 -8.62 -13.41 -20.66
CA GLY A 651 -8.46 -14.85 -20.70
C GLY A 651 -7.86 -15.39 -22.00
N LEU A 652 -7.92 -16.70 -22.12
CA LEU A 652 -7.48 -17.48 -23.26
C LEU A 652 -8.66 -18.33 -23.75
N ASP A 653 -8.71 -18.66 -25.04
CA ASP A 653 -9.66 -19.65 -25.54
C ASP A 653 -9.20 -21.10 -25.29
N SER A 654 -9.98 -22.08 -25.74
CA SER A 654 -9.67 -23.51 -25.58
C SER A 654 -8.37 -23.93 -26.26
N GLU A 655 -7.91 -23.19 -27.26
CA GLU A 655 -6.65 -23.40 -27.98
C GLU A 655 -5.50 -22.57 -27.39
N ARG A 656 -5.71 -21.94 -26.22
CA ARG A 656 -4.75 -21.04 -25.54
C ARG A 656 -4.40 -19.78 -26.34
N ARG A 657 -5.22 -19.37 -27.30
CA ARG A 657 -5.07 -18.09 -28.01
C ARG A 657 -5.58 -16.95 -27.16
N TRP A 658 -5.02 -15.76 -27.34
CA TRP A 658 -5.41 -14.58 -26.58
C TRP A 658 -6.78 -14.08 -27.02
N GLN A 659 -7.71 -13.95 -26.08
CA GLN A 659 -8.96 -13.25 -26.33
C GLN A 659 -8.76 -11.75 -26.06
N THR A 660 -8.63 -10.97 -27.13
CA THR A 660 -8.26 -9.56 -27.05
C THR A 660 -9.43 -8.68 -27.44
N TYR A 661 -9.80 -7.75 -26.55
CA TYR A 661 -10.97 -6.89 -26.72
C TYR A 661 -10.57 -5.44 -26.80
N LYS A 662 -11.11 -4.73 -27.79
CA LYS A 662 -10.87 -3.29 -27.96
C LYS A 662 -11.53 -2.52 -26.84
N LEU A 663 -10.77 -1.65 -26.19
CA LEU A 663 -11.32 -0.70 -25.23
C LEU A 663 -12.06 0.42 -25.96
N ARG A 664 -13.04 1.02 -25.26
CA ARG A 664 -13.73 2.21 -25.75
C ARG A 664 -12.73 3.32 -26.05
N GLN A 665 -13.04 4.11 -27.06
CA GLN A 665 -12.14 5.17 -27.52
C GLN A 665 -11.95 6.30 -26.49
N ASP A 666 -12.91 6.46 -25.58
CA ASP A 666 -12.89 7.41 -24.48
C ASP A 666 -12.49 6.79 -23.13
N PHE A 667 -12.08 5.51 -23.10
CA PHE A 667 -11.62 4.87 -21.87
C PHE A 667 -10.19 5.33 -21.52
N ALA A 668 -9.97 5.63 -20.23
CA ALA A 668 -8.64 5.66 -19.63
C ALA A 668 -8.67 4.82 -18.35
N ALA A 669 -7.55 4.17 -18.02
CA ALA A 669 -7.44 3.44 -16.77
C ALA A 669 -7.73 4.38 -15.58
N ALA A 670 -8.55 3.90 -14.64
CA ALA A 670 -8.87 4.64 -13.42
C ALA A 670 -7.57 5.03 -12.70
N TYR A 671 -7.53 6.26 -12.17
CA TYR A 671 -6.47 6.64 -11.25
C TYR A 671 -6.73 5.93 -9.92
N LYS A 672 -5.73 5.24 -9.37
CA LYS A 672 -5.88 4.48 -8.12
C LYS A 672 -4.89 5.00 -7.09
N VAL A 673 -5.38 5.14 -5.86
CA VAL A 673 -4.56 5.31 -4.66
C VAL A 673 -4.72 4.04 -3.84
N GLN A 674 -3.63 3.33 -3.57
CA GLN A 674 -3.69 2.15 -2.73
C GLN A 674 -4.09 2.53 -1.31
N LEU A 675 -5.07 1.82 -0.75
CA LEU A 675 -5.51 2.00 0.64
C LEU A 675 -5.09 0.83 1.53
N GLU A 676 -4.89 -0.35 0.94
CA GLU A 676 -4.63 -1.60 1.64
C GLU A 676 -3.76 -2.51 0.76
N ASP A 677 -3.01 -3.40 1.39
CA ASP A 677 -2.32 -4.48 0.66
C ASP A 677 -2.45 -5.83 1.38
N ASP A 678 -1.92 -5.99 2.61
CA ASP A 678 -1.82 -7.30 3.26
C ASP A 678 -2.19 -7.32 4.76
N ILE A 679 -1.90 -6.24 5.51
CA ILE A 679 -2.31 -6.06 6.91
C ILE A 679 -3.16 -4.79 6.98
N THR A 680 -4.47 -4.95 7.19
CA THR A 680 -5.44 -3.84 7.23
C THR A 680 -6.08 -3.78 8.61
N ALA A 681 -6.19 -2.58 9.17
CA ALA A 681 -7.08 -2.29 10.29
C ALA A 681 -8.38 -1.66 9.76
N SER A 682 -9.52 -2.07 10.30
CA SER A 682 -10.82 -1.51 9.91
C SER A 682 -11.77 -1.30 11.08
N VAL A 683 -12.74 -0.41 10.90
CA VAL A 683 -13.80 -0.09 11.88
C VAL A 683 -15.14 0.10 11.15
N VAL A 684 -16.22 -0.33 11.78
CA VAL A 684 -17.58 -0.14 11.26
C VAL A 684 -18.27 0.98 12.04
N VAL A 685 -18.78 1.98 11.31
CA VAL A 685 -19.41 3.18 11.87
C VAL A 685 -20.84 3.30 11.36
N PRO A 686 -21.85 3.39 12.26
CA PRO A 686 -23.22 3.67 11.85
C PRO A 686 -23.34 5.03 11.17
N GLY A 687 -24.02 5.09 10.03
CA GLY A 687 -24.15 6.30 9.21
C GLY A 687 -24.78 7.49 9.94
N ARG A 688 -25.55 7.26 11.01
CA ARG A 688 -26.07 8.33 11.89
C ARG A 688 -24.99 9.16 12.60
N PHE A 689 -23.75 8.67 12.70
CA PHE A 689 -22.62 9.39 13.27
C PHE A 689 -21.76 10.10 12.20
N LEU A 690 -22.07 9.88 10.92
CA LEU A 690 -21.33 10.45 9.81
C LEU A 690 -22.08 11.67 9.26
N GLN A 691 -21.32 12.65 8.75
CA GLN A 691 -21.84 13.85 8.11
C GLN A 691 -21.69 13.78 6.59
N GLY A 692 -22.55 14.46 5.84
CA GLY A 692 -22.53 14.47 4.37
C GLY A 692 -23.54 13.50 3.76
N GLU A 693 -23.17 12.85 2.65
CA GLU A 693 -24.07 11.99 1.86
C GLU A 693 -24.29 10.58 2.44
N PHE A 694 -23.86 10.33 3.68
CA PHE A 694 -24.04 9.03 4.32
C PHE A 694 -25.49 8.80 4.75
N GLN A 695 -26.01 7.61 4.44
CA GLN A 695 -27.36 7.22 4.82
C GLN A 695 -27.40 6.82 6.30
N ARG A 696 -28.25 7.49 7.09
CA ARG A 696 -28.33 7.29 8.55
C ARG A 696 -28.59 5.84 8.99
N ALA A 697 -29.32 5.07 8.17
CA ALA A 697 -29.73 3.70 8.47
C ALA A 697 -28.72 2.62 8.06
N ILE A 698 -27.61 2.99 7.40
CA ILE A 698 -26.58 2.07 6.91
C ILE A 698 -25.31 2.25 7.72
N SER A 699 -24.56 1.18 7.98
CA SER A 699 -23.22 1.27 8.54
C SER A 699 -22.17 1.27 7.43
N TYR A 700 -21.08 2.00 7.64
CA TYR A 700 -19.98 2.16 6.70
C TYR A 700 -18.70 1.63 7.30
N LYS A 701 -17.87 0.97 6.48
CA LYS A 701 -16.58 0.42 6.88
C LYS A 701 -15.47 1.37 6.44
N PHE A 702 -14.58 1.70 7.38
CA PHE A 702 -13.37 2.49 7.13
C PHE A 702 -12.16 1.59 7.32
N VAL A 703 -11.16 1.76 6.46
CA VAL A 703 -9.99 0.89 6.35
C VAL A 703 -8.72 1.73 6.34
N ALA A 704 -7.64 1.19 6.91
CA ALA A 704 -6.30 1.74 6.79
C ALA A 704 -5.26 0.63 6.73
N ASN A 705 -4.26 0.80 5.88
CA ASN A 705 -3.10 -0.09 5.84
C ASN A 705 -2.25 0.09 7.10
N CYS A 706 -1.84 -1.01 7.73
CA CYS A 706 -0.95 -0.95 8.90
C CYS A 706 0.54 -0.84 8.51
N GLU A 707 0.87 -0.91 7.21
CA GLU A 707 2.24 -1.07 6.70
C GLU A 707 2.71 0.15 5.89
N TYR A 708 3.87 0.72 6.27
CA TYR A 708 4.55 1.80 5.54
C TYR A 708 5.35 1.31 4.33
N ARG A 709 5.83 0.06 4.38
CA ARG A 709 6.55 -0.60 3.29
C ARG A 709 5.98 -2.00 3.08
N LEU A 710 5.85 -2.41 1.83
CA LEU A 710 5.22 -3.67 1.47
C LEU A 710 6.27 -4.74 1.14
N PHE A 711 6.19 -5.89 1.80
CA PHE A 711 7.08 -7.03 1.53
C PHE A 711 6.63 -7.79 0.27
N GLN A 712 7.00 -7.25 -0.89
CA GLN A 712 6.62 -7.78 -2.20
C GLN A 712 7.44 -9.02 -2.58
N ARG A 713 6.84 -9.88 -3.42
CA ARG A 713 7.54 -10.97 -4.12
C ARG A 713 7.34 -10.80 -5.63
N PRO A 714 8.27 -10.14 -6.33
CA PRO A 714 8.11 -9.79 -7.75
C PRO A 714 8.39 -11.00 -8.65
N ASP A 715 7.46 -11.95 -8.67
CA ASP A 715 7.59 -13.22 -9.41
C ASP A 715 7.88 -12.98 -10.92
N ASP A 716 7.33 -11.91 -11.50
CA ASP A 716 7.49 -11.57 -12.93
C ASP A 716 8.83 -10.86 -13.26
N ALA A 717 9.50 -10.26 -12.28
CA ALA A 717 10.72 -9.47 -12.50
C ALA A 717 11.94 -10.32 -12.90
N VAL A 718 11.85 -11.64 -12.76
CA VAL A 718 12.83 -12.58 -13.33
C VAL A 718 12.90 -12.45 -14.86
N HIS A 719 11.81 -12.03 -15.50
CA HIS A 719 11.75 -11.76 -16.93
C HIS A 719 12.06 -10.29 -17.20
N ARG A 720 13.26 -10.05 -17.75
CA ARG A 720 13.78 -8.69 -17.99
C ARG A 720 12.80 -7.82 -18.79
N GLY A 721 12.43 -6.68 -18.22
CA GLY A 721 11.56 -5.67 -18.84
C GLY A 721 10.06 -5.98 -18.79
N LEU A 722 9.65 -7.09 -18.17
CA LEU A 722 8.23 -7.43 -17.97
C LEU A 722 7.61 -6.63 -16.82
N ASP A 723 8.24 -6.66 -15.65
CA ASP A 723 7.87 -5.84 -14.48
C ASP A 723 8.67 -4.52 -14.53
N LYS A 724 7.99 -3.37 -14.55
CA LYS A 724 8.56 -2.06 -14.90
C LYS A 724 8.67 -1.09 -13.73
#